data_AF-A0A951ZNE4-F1
#
_entry.id   AF-A0A951ZNE4-F1
#
_cell.length_a   1.000
_cell.length_b   1.000
_cell.length_c   1.000
_cell.angle_alpha   90.00
_cell.angle_beta   90.00
_cell.angle_gamma   90.00
#
_symmetry.space_group_name_H-M   'P 1'
#
loop_
_entity.id
_entity.type
_entity.pdbx_description
1 polymer ?
#
loop_
_entity_poly.entity_id
_entity_poly.type
_entity_poly.pdbx_seq_one_letter_code
_entity_poly.pdbx_strand_id
1 'polypeptide(L)'
;MHIHPESKYREGISSENINNILKAKDGLIWVGTINAGLNIFDPQTNRFHIIELDTNANSSRINTAWGLFQEDDKKLLVGNNDGLQLIQFNRPIKEIANGQAMNWQYNMQSLKENDLRTLITFIHGDSSNYWLATNGNGLIQYDYLKKKLTRYTDQPKAPSIASNYIHHISGNDHILWLSTQNGITRFNPVLNQYDNIKISDYSAELNDFILSTYISKDNKLLLACSVNGLYIKDLQNGKVSVYQHNDTIPESLSFNITTSACEDEQGYFWIATLGGGINRFNPKEAHLEHFGQEKGLLDEVVYTLVPDHLGNIWFSSNTTIGKINTATLNLRVFLINDIFSGVEFSQNSYHFSKDGILFFGGTRGVVFFDPVQFQNKELAERIVLSDLRLNYRLLQPSDTAFIVGNPLMPDQINMKPGIRSLYADFSVLDYRNQANIQFSYMLDGLTDQWIELPKKQHAVFLSNLPFGDYVLKVKYRLQGESWFSVGLQIPIHVIPPFYQTLWFKVCVSIFIIISIGLSIYFISTQRLKRRLRKVEMETKIQTEKNRISRELHDNIGSQLTYVISSIDKISYRLKPETATDEKKKLDNLGDFTRQTMKELRETIHTLHKKQYALSELTEKIKELAGSYMSNTDTIIEINKSDNPLYTLTPIAFIHLY
;
A
#
# COMPACT_ATOMS: atom_id res chain seq x y z
N MET A 1 -9.15 12.12 -27.44
CA MET A 1 -8.68 10.73 -27.31
C MET A 1 -9.82 9.78 -27.66
N HIS A 2 -9.57 8.78 -28.51
CA HIS A 2 -10.57 7.77 -28.88
C HIS A 2 -10.45 6.56 -27.96
N ILE A 3 -11.56 6.02 -27.48
CA ILE A 3 -11.56 4.79 -26.66
C ILE A 3 -11.74 3.54 -27.55
N HIS A 4 -11.71 3.69 -28.88
CA HIS A 4 -11.75 2.56 -29.82
C HIS A 4 -10.47 2.55 -30.68
N PRO A 5 -9.77 1.41 -30.86
CA PRO A 5 -8.47 1.36 -31.53
C PRO A 5 -8.50 1.57 -33.05
N GLU A 6 -9.68 1.68 -33.66
CA GLU A 6 -9.85 1.60 -35.13
C GLU A 6 -10.17 2.94 -35.82
N SER A 7 -10.13 4.08 -35.13
CA SER A 7 -10.31 5.36 -35.84
C SER A 7 -9.05 5.69 -36.66
N LYS A 8 -9.21 5.79 -37.98
CA LYS A 8 -8.16 6.27 -38.90
C LYS A 8 -7.79 7.76 -38.68
N TYR A 9 -8.64 8.50 -37.98
CA TYR A 9 -8.45 9.91 -37.68
C TYR A 9 -7.95 10.02 -36.24
N ARG A 10 -6.69 10.43 -36.04
CA ARG A 10 -6.16 10.84 -34.73
C ARG A 10 -6.55 12.27 -34.37
N GLU A 11 -6.91 13.07 -35.37
CA GLU A 11 -7.35 14.46 -35.26
C GLU A 11 -8.81 14.55 -35.73
N GLY A 12 -9.78 14.59 -34.81
CA GLY A 12 -11.21 14.71 -35.13
C GLY A 12 -12.13 13.86 -34.24
N ILE A 13 -13.45 13.92 -34.48
CA ILE A 13 -14.41 12.99 -33.88
C ILE A 13 -14.40 11.68 -34.68
N SER A 14 -14.49 10.51 -34.02
CA SER A 14 -14.38 9.21 -34.68
C SER A 14 -15.46 8.91 -35.73
N SER A 15 -16.57 9.64 -35.74
CA SER A 15 -17.67 9.54 -36.71
C SER A 15 -18.49 10.82 -36.72
N GLU A 16 -19.01 11.19 -37.89
CA GLU A 16 -19.90 12.34 -38.07
C GLU A 16 -21.27 12.14 -37.41
N ASN A 17 -21.65 10.90 -37.11
CA ASN A 17 -22.93 10.55 -36.51
C ASN A 17 -22.84 10.52 -34.97
N ILE A 18 -23.03 11.68 -34.34
CA ILE A 18 -23.05 11.83 -32.89
C ILE A 18 -24.44 11.46 -32.36
N ASN A 19 -24.49 10.48 -31.45
CA ASN A 19 -25.73 10.05 -30.81
C ASN A 19 -25.97 10.77 -29.48
N ASN A 20 -24.91 11.02 -28.71
CA ASN A 20 -25.04 11.62 -27.38
C ASN A 20 -23.79 12.40 -26.97
N ILE A 21 -23.97 13.44 -26.16
CA ILE A 21 -22.89 14.25 -25.58
C ILE A 21 -23.18 14.43 -24.10
N LEU A 22 -22.24 14.01 -23.25
CA LEU A 22 -22.34 14.09 -21.80
C LEU A 22 -21.14 14.88 -21.24
N LYS A 23 -21.41 15.93 -20.45
CA LYS A 23 -20.39 16.55 -19.62
C LYS A 23 -20.34 15.85 -18.27
N ALA A 24 -19.24 15.17 -17.98
CA ALA A 24 -19.01 14.51 -16.71
C ALA A 24 -18.70 15.52 -15.60
N LYS A 25 -18.89 15.10 -14.34
CA LYS A 25 -18.67 15.96 -13.15
C LYS A 25 -17.21 16.42 -13.01
N ASP A 26 -16.28 15.64 -13.56
CA ASP A 26 -14.84 15.93 -13.61
C ASP A 26 -14.47 17.00 -14.66
N GLY A 27 -15.42 17.41 -15.49
CA GLY A 27 -15.27 18.39 -16.57
C GLY A 27 -15.05 17.79 -17.95
N LEU A 28 -14.81 16.48 -18.08
CA LEU A 28 -14.61 15.82 -19.37
C LEU A 28 -15.90 15.77 -20.17
N ILE A 29 -15.80 15.89 -21.49
CA ILE A 29 -16.93 15.75 -22.40
C ILE A 29 -16.80 14.39 -23.11
N TRP A 30 -17.80 13.56 -22.92
CA TRP A 30 -17.94 12.26 -23.55
C TRP A 30 -18.87 12.37 -24.74
N VAL A 31 -18.40 11.98 -25.92
CA VAL A 31 -19.16 12.02 -27.16
C VAL A 31 -19.37 10.59 -27.64
N GLY A 32 -20.61 10.13 -27.58
CA GLY A 32 -21.03 8.83 -28.10
C GLY A 32 -21.35 8.92 -29.58
N THR A 33 -20.69 8.09 -30.38
CA THR A 33 -20.89 8.03 -31.83
C THR A 33 -21.58 6.75 -32.26
N ILE A 34 -22.34 6.82 -33.34
CA ILE A 34 -22.94 5.65 -33.97
C ILE A 34 -21.83 4.88 -34.70
N ASN A 35 -21.64 3.61 -34.32
CA ASN A 35 -20.71 2.65 -34.94
C ASN A 35 -19.21 2.99 -34.85
N ALA A 36 -18.79 4.02 -34.12
CA ALA A 36 -17.38 4.39 -33.94
C ALA A 36 -16.97 4.62 -32.47
N GLY A 37 -17.74 4.05 -31.55
CA GLY A 37 -17.45 4.03 -30.11
C GLY A 37 -17.59 5.37 -29.40
N LEU A 38 -16.74 5.58 -28.40
CA LEU A 38 -16.73 6.77 -27.53
C LEU A 38 -15.50 7.63 -27.80
N ASN A 39 -15.71 8.94 -27.83
CA ASN A 39 -14.66 9.94 -27.84
C ASN A 39 -14.66 10.66 -26.49
N ILE A 40 -13.48 10.89 -25.92
CA ILE A 40 -13.30 11.77 -24.76
C ILE A 40 -12.62 13.04 -25.25
N PHE A 41 -13.23 14.16 -24.89
CA PHE A 41 -12.68 15.49 -25.02
C PHE A 41 -12.40 16.04 -23.62
N ASP A 42 -11.15 16.42 -23.37
CA ASP A 42 -10.77 17.16 -22.18
C ASP A 42 -10.71 18.66 -22.51
N PRO A 43 -11.61 19.49 -21.95
CA PRO A 43 -11.52 20.93 -22.12
C PRO A 43 -10.19 21.51 -21.61
N GLN A 44 -9.47 20.81 -20.71
CA GLN A 44 -8.16 21.26 -20.22
C GLN A 44 -7.01 21.05 -21.21
N THR A 45 -7.04 20.04 -22.07
CA THR A 45 -6.03 19.85 -23.13
C THR A 45 -6.32 20.76 -24.33
N ASN A 46 -7.58 21.15 -24.54
CA ASN A 46 -7.98 22.15 -25.54
C ASN A 46 -7.63 23.60 -25.17
N ARG A 47 -6.78 23.78 -24.15
CA ARG A 47 -6.23 25.08 -23.75
C ARG A 47 -4.89 25.37 -24.43
N PHE A 48 -4.30 24.36 -25.07
CA PHE A 48 -3.22 24.56 -26.01
C PHE A 48 -3.81 24.81 -27.39
N HIS A 49 -3.30 25.83 -28.06
CA HIS A 49 -3.66 26.17 -29.43
C HIS A 49 -2.40 26.12 -30.29
N ILE A 50 -2.52 25.74 -31.55
CA ILE A 50 -1.41 25.73 -32.50
C ILE A 50 -1.69 26.68 -33.66
N ILE A 51 -0.66 27.39 -34.06
CA ILE A 51 -0.58 28.15 -35.30
C ILE A 51 0.35 27.34 -36.20
N GLU A 52 -0.21 26.75 -37.24
CA GLU A 52 0.57 25.99 -38.20
C GLU A 52 1.21 26.94 -39.20
N LEU A 53 2.52 26.80 -39.37
CA LEU A 53 3.26 27.52 -40.40
C LEU A 53 3.25 26.69 -41.69
N ASP A 54 3.00 27.35 -42.82
CA ASP A 54 2.95 26.68 -44.12
C ASP A 54 4.24 25.90 -44.38
N THR A 55 4.14 24.57 -44.41
CA THR A 55 5.12 23.74 -45.09
C THR A 55 4.85 23.91 -46.58
N ASN A 56 5.61 24.78 -47.27
CA ASN A 56 5.46 24.95 -48.71
C ASN A 56 5.51 23.56 -49.38
N ALA A 57 4.41 23.09 -49.96
CA ALA A 57 4.30 21.73 -50.52
C ALA A 57 5.35 21.43 -51.62
N ASN A 58 5.97 22.48 -52.18
CA ASN A 58 7.03 22.42 -53.19
C ASN A 58 8.45 22.60 -52.62
N SER A 59 8.62 22.78 -51.31
CA SER A 59 9.94 22.89 -50.67
C SER A 59 10.10 21.83 -49.60
N SER A 60 11.18 21.06 -49.67
CA SER A 60 11.59 20.09 -48.64
C SER A 60 12.03 20.72 -47.31
N ARG A 61 11.81 22.04 -47.13
CA ARG A 61 12.22 22.78 -45.94
C ARG A 61 11.05 22.93 -44.98
N ILE A 62 11.24 22.41 -43.77
CA ILE A 62 10.36 22.62 -42.63
C ILE A 62 10.51 24.07 -42.19
N ASN A 63 9.39 24.79 -42.05
CA ASN A 63 9.41 26.19 -41.63
C ASN A 63 9.31 26.30 -40.10
N THR A 64 10.42 26.01 -39.43
CA THR A 64 10.50 26.01 -37.96
C THR A 64 10.31 27.43 -37.41
N ALA A 65 9.45 27.56 -36.40
CA ALA A 65 9.28 28.79 -35.64
C ALA A 65 10.41 28.93 -34.61
N TRP A 66 11.20 29.99 -34.71
CA TRP A 66 12.34 30.28 -33.84
C TRP A 66 12.09 31.55 -33.01
N GLY A 67 12.17 32.72 -33.63
CA GLY A 67 11.91 33.98 -32.93
C GLY A 67 10.41 34.24 -32.77
N LEU A 68 9.95 34.55 -31.56
CA LEU A 68 8.53 34.81 -31.30
C LEU A 68 8.37 36.16 -30.58
N PHE A 69 7.42 36.97 -31.05
CA PHE A 69 7.11 38.25 -30.41
C PHE A 69 5.68 38.69 -30.65
N GLN A 70 4.92 38.96 -29.59
CA GLN A 70 3.57 39.52 -29.71
C GLN A 70 3.65 41.04 -29.90
N GLU A 71 3.33 41.52 -31.11
CA GLU A 71 3.32 42.95 -31.47
C GLU A 71 2.16 43.68 -30.79
N ASP A 72 0.96 43.10 -30.82
CA ASP A 72 -0.25 43.64 -30.19
C ASP A 72 -1.20 42.50 -29.78
N ASP A 73 -2.41 42.83 -29.32
CA ASP A 73 -3.40 41.85 -28.87
C ASP A 73 -3.85 40.88 -29.98
N LYS A 74 -3.58 41.17 -31.25
CA LYS A 74 -4.01 40.40 -32.43
C LYS A 74 -2.88 40.06 -33.39
N LYS A 75 -1.63 40.35 -33.07
CA LYS A 75 -0.52 40.12 -33.99
C LYS A 75 0.66 39.47 -33.30
N LEU A 76 1.16 38.43 -33.95
CA LEU A 76 2.34 37.69 -33.58
C LEU A 76 3.35 37.76 -34.72
N LEU A 77 4.56 38.21 -34.42
CA LEU A 77 5.71 38.09 -35.28
C LEU A 77 6.39 36.75 -35.05
N VAL A 78 6.67 36.04 -36.14
CA VAL A 78 7.35 34.75 -36.13
C VAL A 78 8.56 34.82 -37.05
N GLY A 79 9.73 34.72 -36.44
CA GLY A 79 11.00 34.49 -37.10
C GLY A 79 11.16 33.01 -37.42
N ASN A 80 11.51 32.70 -38.66
CA ASN A 80 11.67 31.34 -39.14
C ASN A 80 12.91 31.21 -40.04
N ASN A 81 13.03 30.06 -40.73
CA ASN A 81 14.18 29.77 -41.60
C ASN A 81 14.27 30.68 -42.84
N ASP A 82 13.14 31.26 -43.28
CA ASP A 82 13.01 32.08 -44.48
C ASP A 82 12.89 33.58 -44.20
N GLY A 83 12.82 33.98 -42.92
CA GLY A 83 12.75 35.37 -42.49
C GLY A 83 11.70 35.65 -41.43
N LEU A 84 11.09 36.84 -41.54
CA LEU A 84 10.07 37.31 -40.60
C LEU A 84 8.67 37.18 -41.23
N GLN A 85 7.77 36.53 -40.51
CA GLN A 85 6.36 36.43 -40.84
C GLN A 85 5.50 37.15 -39.81
N LEU A 86 4.50 37.88 -40.29
CA LEU A 86 3.45 38.47 -39.48
C LEU A 86 2.22 37.56 -39.52
N ILE A 87 1.76 37.15 -38.34
CA ILE A 87 0.54 36.40 -38.13
C ILE A 87 -0.47 37.35 -37.50
N GLN A 88 -1.56 37.60 -38.21
CA GLN A 88 -2.62 38.48 -37.74
C GLN A 88 -3.89 37.67 -37.47
N PHE A 89 -4.47 37.86 -36.29
CA PHE A 89 -5.67 37.17 -35.83
C PHE A 89 -6.90 38.04 -36.03
N ASN A 90 -8.03 37.41 -36.35
CA ASN A 90 -9.33 38.09 -36.40
C ASN A 90 -9.89 38.41 -35.00
N ARG A 91 -9.37 37.76 -33.94
CA ARG A 91 -9.77 37.89 -32.54
C ARG A 91 -8.54 38.13 -31.65
N PRO A 92 -8.67 38.79 -30.49
CA PRO A 92 -7.57 38.94 -29.55
C PRO A 92 -6.99 37.58 -29.13
N ILE A 93 -5.66 37.46 -29.12
CA ILE A 93 -4.94 36.22 -28.81
C ILE A 93 -5.30 35.74 -27.40
N LYS A 94 -5.46 36.64 -26.43
CA LYS A 94 -5.89 36.30 -25.07
C LYS A 94 -7.29 35.69 -25.02
N GLU A 95 -8.24 36.19 -25.80
CA GLU A 95 -9.60 35.62 -25.90
C GLU A 95 -9.58 34.24 -26.57
N ILE A 96 -8.64 34.00 -27.48
CA ILE A 96 -8.45 32.69 -28.09
C ILE A 96 -7.86 31.74 -27.05
N ALA A 97 -6.76 32.15 -26.43
CA ALA A 97 -6.03 31.34 -25.45
C ALA A 97 -6.90 30.96 -24.25
N ASN A 98 -7.82 31.82 -23.82
CA ASN A 98 -8.77 31.57 -22.74
C ASN A 98 -10.06 30.85 -23.14
N GLY A 99 -10.19 30.46 -24.42
CA GLY A 99 -11.35 29.76 -24.95
C GLY A 99 -12.62 30.61 -25.06
N GLN A 100 -12.54 31.94 -24.92
CA GLN A 100 -13.68 32.86 -25.08
C GLN A 100 -13.98 33.16 -26.55
N ALA A 101 -13.00 33.03 -27.45
CA ALA A 101 -13.16 33.25 -28.88
C ALA A 101 -13.39 31.93 -29.65
N MET A 102 -14.61 31.75 -30.17
CA MET A 102 -14.91 30.69 -31.14
C MET A 102 -14.65 31.16 -32.59
N ASN A 103 -14.37 30.20 -33.48
CA ASN A 103 -14.14 30.43 -34.92
C ASN A 103 -13.06 31.48 -35.22
N TRP A 104 -12.00 31.48 -34.42
CA TRP A 104 -10.83 32.32 -34.69
C TRP A 104 -10.10 31.80 -35.93
N GLN A 105 -9.50 32.74 -36.65
CA GLN A 105 -8.71 32.50 -37.86
C GLN A 105 -7.52 33.46 -37.83
N TYR A 106 -6.49 33.10 -38.58
CA TYR A 106 -5.33 33.95 -38.76
C TYR A 106 -4.95 34.02 -40.24
N ASN A 107 -4.37 35.15 -40.63
CA ASN A 107 -3.71 35.32 -41.91
C ASN A 107 -2.21 35.48 -41.68
N MET A 108 -1.42 34.83 -42.53
CA MET A 108 0.04 34.92 -42.50
C MET A 108 0.52 35.78 -43.66
N GLN A 109 1.44 36.69 -43.38
CA GLN A 109 2.10 37.51 -44.37
C GLN A 109 3.61 37.53 -44.11
N SER A 110 4.39 37.01 -45.06
CA SER A 110 5.85 37.21 -45.03
C SER A 110 6.18 38.68 -45.25
N LEU A 111 7.04 39.24 -44.41
CA LEU A 111 7.60 40.57 -44.60
C LEU A 111 8.69 40.48 -45.69
N LYS A 112 8.30 40.80 -46.93
CA LYS A 112 9.11 40.61 -48.15
C LYS A 112 10.20 41.66 -48.37
N GLU A 113 10.84 42.14 -47.30
CA GLU A 113 12.04 42.95 -47.46
C GLU A 113 13.21 42.02 -47.79
N ASN A 114 13.94 42.26 -48.88
CA ASN A 114 15.01 41.37 -49.36
C ASN A 114 16.04 41.07 -48.25
N ASP A 115 16.24 42.02 -47.34
CA ASP A 115 17.19 41.94 -46.23
C ASP A 115 16.73 41.08 -45.05
N LEU A 116 15.46 40.68 -45.01
CA LEU A 116 14.88 39.79 -43.98
C LEU A 116 14.89 38.32 -44.38
N ARG A 117 15.42 37.94 -45.55
CA ARG A 117 15.56 36.53 -45.99
C ARG A 117 16.71 35.83 -45.28
N THR A 118 16.59 35.65 -43.96
CA THR A 118 17.59 35.04 -43.10
C THR A 118 16.94 34.33 -41.94
N LEU A 119 17.62 33.34 -41.36
CA LEU A 119 17.09 32.64 -40.20
C LEU A 119 17.11 33.58 -39.00
N ILE A 120 15.91 33.90 -38.49
CA ILE A 120 15.71 34.76 -37.31
C ILE A 120 15.59 33.85 -36.09
N THR A 121 16.61 33.85 -35.25
CA THR A 121 16.72 32.96 -34.08
C THR A 121 15.93 33.46 -32.88
N PHE A 122 15.82 34.78 -32.71
CA PHE A 122 15.14 35.40 -31.57
C PHE A 122 14.66 36.81 -31.93
N ILE A 123 13.58 37.26 -31.27
CA ILE A 123 13.02 38.61 -31.45
C ILE A 123 12.87 39.26 -30.07
N HIS A 124 13.38 40.48 -29.93
CA HIS A 124 13.26 41.30 -28.73
C HIS A 124 12.83 42.71 -29.10
N GLY A 125 12.10 43.43 -28.25
CA GLY A 125 11.78 44.84 -28.47
C GLY A 125 10.37 45.22 -28.04
N ASP A 126 9.86 46.28 -28.64
CA ASP A 126 8.51 46.81 -28.41
C ASP A 126 7.74 46.95 -29.73
N SER A 127 6.50 47.42 -29.67
CA SER A 127 5.63 47.58 -30.86
C SER A 127 6.12 48.62 -31.88
N SER A 128 7.21 49.33 -31.60
CA SER A 128 7.79 50.37 -32.48
C SER A 128 9.14 49.95 -33.07
N ASN A 129 9.93 49.19 -32.32
CA ASN A 129 11.28 48.78 -32.69
C ASN A 129 11.53 47.32 -32.30
N TYR A 130 11.88 46.51 -33.30
CA TYR A 130 12.25 45.12 -33.11
C TYR A 130 13.75 44.92 -33.31
N TRP A 131 14.33 44.10 -32.45
CA TRP A 131 15.68 43.56 -32.53
C TRP A 131 15.58 42.09 -32.93
N LEU A 132 16.09 41.78 -34.11
CA LEU A 132 16.08 40.44 -34.68
C LEU A 132 17.49 39.86 -34.57
N ALA A 133 17.63 38.82 -33.76
CA ALA A 133 18.82 37.98 -33.77
C ALA A 133 18.77 37.09 -35.01
N THR A 134 19.92 36.94 -35.68
CA THR A 134 20.00 36.15 -36.90
C THR A 134 21.14 35.16 -36.86
N ASN A 135 21.02 34.11 -37.66
CA ASN A 135 22.08 33.15 -37.89
C ASN A 135 22.87 33.57 -39.15
N GLY A 136 24.01 34.24 -38.93
CA GLY A 136 24.98 34.60 -39.96
C GLY A 136 24.89 36.03 -40.49
N ASN A 137 23.88 36.80 -40.06
CA ASN A 137 23.55 38.09 -40.64
C ASN A 137 23.62 39.25 -39.61
N GLY A 138 24.13 38.97 -38.41
CA GLY A 138 24.27 39.93 -37.32
C GLY A 138 22.96 40.29 -36.63
N LEU A 139 22.95 41.44 -35.97
CA LEU A 139 21.76 41.99 -35.32
C LEU A 139 21.05 42.91 -36.31
N ILE A 140 19.75 42.72 -36.49
CA ILE A 140 18.93 43.62 -37.31
C ILE A 140 17.98 44.39 -36.39
N GLN A 141 18.00 45.72 -36.49
CA GLN A 141 16.97 46.58 -35.92
C GLN A 141 15.96 46.92 -37.00
N TYR A 142 14.69 46.61 -36.75
CA TYR A 142 13.57 47.01 -37.60
C TYR A 142 12.74 48.07 -36.90
N ASP A 143 12.85 49.32 -37.37
CA ASP A 143 11.93 50.39 -37.00
C ASP A 143 10.66 50.22 -37.82
N TYR A 144 9.60 49.73 -37.17
CA TYR A 144 8.35 49.39 -37.83
C TYR A 144 7.64 50.62 -38.39
N LEU A 145 7.67 51.73 -37.64
CA LEU A 145 6.99 52.97 -38.02
C LEU A 145 7.66 53.62 -39.24
N LYS A 146 9.00 53.57 -39.29
CA LYS A 146 9.78 54.13 -40.41
C LYS A 146 10.03 53.13 -41.53
N LYS A 147 9.67 51.85 -41.35
CA LYS A 147 10.03 50.73 -42.23
C LYS A 147 11.51 50.75 -42.58
N LYS A 148 12.35 50.96 -41.57
CA LYS A 148 13.80 51.10 -41.73
C LYS A 148 14.50 49.94 -41.05
N LEU A 149 15.28 49.21 -41.82
CA LEU A 149 16.21 48.20 -41.32
C LEU A 149 17.59 48.82 -41.09
N THR A 150 18.17 48.54 -39.93
CA THR A 150 19.58 48.87 -39.61
C THR A 150 20.28 47.59 -39.17
N ARG A 151 21.43 47.27 -39.78
CA ARG A 151 22.16 46.04 -39.51
C ARG A 151 23.46 46.35 -38.76
N TYR A 152 23.72 45.56 -37.73
CA TYR A 152 24.95 45.59 -36.95
C TYR A 152 25.64 44.24 -37.16
N THR A 153 26.81 44.26 -37.76
CA THR A 153 27.57 43.06 -38.12
C THR A 153 28.92 43.04 -37.42
N ASP A 154 29.49 41.86 -37.24
CA ASP A 154 30.87 41.67 -36.80
C ASP A 154 31.82 42.31 -37.83
N GLN A 155 32.65 43.23 -37.36
CA GLN A 155 33.68 43.92 -38.11
C GLN A 155 35.03 43.74 -37.42
N PRO A 156 35.94 42.92 -37.97
CA PRO A 156 37.22 42.59 -37.30
C PRO A 156 38.13 43.79 -36.99
N LYS A 157 37.90 44.96 -37.61
CA LYS A 157 38.74 46.16 -37.50
C LYS A 157 38.06 47.32 -36.79
N ALA A 158 36.84 47.14 -36.28
CA ALA A 158 36.07 48.19 -35.62
C ALA A 158 35.29 47.64 -34.41
N PRO A 159 35.03 48.46 -33.37
CA PRO A 159 34.12 48.09 -32.30
C PRO A 159 32.76 47.66 -32.89
N SER A 160 32.41 46.40 -32.70
CA SER A 160 31.24 45.75 -33.30
C SER A 160 30.83 44.53 -32.47
N ILE A 161 29.74 43.86 -32.86
CA ILE A 161 29.27 42.64 -32.21
C ILE A 161 30.30 41.50 -32.33
N ALA A 162 30.32 40.59 -31.35
CA ALA A 162 31.33 39.53 -31.26
C ALA A 162 31.21 38.45 -32.36
N SER A 163 30.01 38.28 -32.94
CA SER A 163 29.77 37.37 -34.06
C SER A 163 28.46 37.70 -34.76
N ASN A 164 28.38 37.39 -36.06
CA ASN A 164 27.15 37.48 -36.85
C ASN A 164 26.12 36.39 -36.54
N TYR A 165 26.48 35.40 -35.72
CA TYR A 165 25.60 34.32 -35.28
C TYR A 165 25.11 34.62 -33.86
N ILE A 166 23.89 35.15 -33.78
CA ILE A 166 23.26 35.55 -32.52
C ILE A 166 22.17 34.53 -32.19
N HIS A 167 22.20 33.96 -30.99
CA HIS A 167 21.27 32.91 -30.56
C HIS A 167 20.12 33.44 -29.70
N HIS A 168 20.36 34.49 -28.93
CA HIS A 168 19.41 35.03 -27.97
C HIS A 168 19.72 36.50 -27.66
N ILE A 169 18.69 37.25 -27.29
CA ILE A 169 18.79 38.65 -26.87
C ILE A 169 18.11 38.78 -25.51
N SER A 170 18.82 39.33 -24.54
CA SER A 170 18.26 39.74 -23.25
C SER A 170 18.59 41.20 -22.95
N GLY A 171 18.00 41.74 -21.88
CA GLY A 171 18.17 43.14 -21.47
C GLY A 171 16.97 44.02 -21.79
N ASN A 172 17.24 45.28 -22.10
CA ASN A 172 16.22 46.30 -22.35
C ASN A 172 16.63 47.20 -23.53
N ASP A 173 15.79 48.20 -23.84
CA ASP A 173 16.00 49.10 -24.99
C ASP A 173 17.28 49.95 -24.91
N HIS A 174 17.90 50.06 -23.72
CA HIS A 174 19.14 50.81 -23.52
C HIS A 174 20.39 49.93 -23.53
N ILE A 175 20.27 48.69 -23.07
CA ILE A 175 21.37 47.72 -22.97
C ILE A 175 20.85 46.36 -23.39
N LEU A 176 21.33 45.90 -24.54
CA LEU A 176 21.09 44.57 -25.07
C LEU A 176 22.28 43.68 -24.77
N TRP A 177 22.00 42.44 -24.38
CA TRP A 177 22.96 41.38 -24.21
C TRP A 177 22.74 40.36 -25.31
N LEU A 178 23.73 40.23 -26.19
CA LEU A 178 23.65 39.39 -27.38
C LEU A 178 24.45 38.12 -27.11
N SER A 179 23.75 36.99 -26.99
CA SER A 179 24.37 35.67 -26.91
C SER A 179 24.86 35.27 -28.29
N THR A 180 26.17 35.02 -28.46
CA THR A 180 26.77 34.74 -29.76
C THR A 180 27.63 33.47 -29.74
N GLN A 181 28.04 33.00 -30.92
CA GLN A 181 29.02 31.92 -31.05
C GLN A 181 30.42 32.27 -30.50
N ASN A 182 30.75 33.56 -30.35
CA ASN A 182 32.07 33.99 -29.87
C ASN A 182 31.97 34.74 -28.54
N GLY A 183 31.15 34.23 -27.62
CA GLY A 183 30.89 34.84 -26.32
C GLY A 183 29.68 35.78 -26.35
N ILE A 184 29.73 36.85 -25.58
CA ILE A 184 28.59 37.75 -25.39
C ILE A 184 28.96 39.20 -25.68
N THR A 185 28.07 39.91 -26.34
CA THR A 185 28.20 41.36 -26.57
C THR A 185 27.19 42.10 -25.72
N ARG A 186 27.65 43.02 -24.88
CA ARG A 186 26.82 44.06 -24.30
C ARG A 186 26.78 45.24 -25.27
N PHE A 187 25.60 45.57 -25.78
CA PHE A 187 25.39 46.59 -26.80
C PHE A 187 24.47 47.69 -26.29
N ASN A 188 24.93 48.94 -26.39
CA ASN A 188 24.09 50.11 -26.17
C ASN A 188 23.71 50.71 -27.54
N PRO A 189 22.46 50.57 -28.01
CA PRO A 189 22.06 51.02 -29.33
C PRO A 189 21.99 52.55 -29.46
N VAL A 190 21.74 53.28 -28.37
CA VAL A 190 21.66 54.74 -28.37
C VAL A 190 23.06 55.37 -28.52
N LEU A 191 24.03 54.82 -27.80
CA LEU A 191 25.43 55.28 -27.83
C LEU A 191 26.25 54.61 -28.95
N ASN A 192 25.70 53.59 -29.60
CA ASN A 192 26.41 52.71 -30.54
C ASN A 192 27.72 52.16 -29.94
N GLN A 193 27.65 51.69 -28.69
CA GLN A 193 28.80 51.18 -27.94
C GLN A 193 28.69 49.67 -27.75
N TYR A 194 29.82 48.98 -27.95
CA TYR A 194 29.95 47.53 -27.86
C TYR A 194 30.98 47.18 -26.80
N ASP A 195 30.62 46.24 -25.94
CA ASP A 195 31.50 45.64 -24.94
C ASP A 195 31.44 44.12 -25.08
N ASN A 196 32.43 43.57 -25.77
CA ASN A 196 32.54 42.14 -26.07
C ASN A 196 33.23 41.45 -24.90
N ILE A 197 32.46 40.65 -24.16
CA ILE A 197 32.98 39.90 -23.03
C ILE A 197 33.34 38.51 -23.53
N LYS A 198 34.65 38.26 -23.59
CA LYS A 198 35.19 36.92 -23.69
C LYS A 198 35.10 36.27 -22.30
N ILE A 199 34.62 35.05 -22.25
CA ILE A 199 34.49 34.28 -21.00
C ILE A 199 35.83 33.59 -20.64
N SER A 200 36.83 33.70 -21.51
CA SER A 200 38.09 32.95 -21.50
C SER A 200 39.22 33.62 -20.71
N ASP A 201 39.04 33.85 -19.41
CA ASP A 201 40.19 33.93 -18.49
C ASP A 201 40.60 32.52 -17.98
N TYR A 202 39.78 31.48 -18.22
CA TYR A 202 39.99 30.12 -17.70
C TYR A 202 40.56 29.09 -18.70
N SER A 203 40.51 29.34 -20.01
CA SER A 203 41.36 28.64 -20.99
C SER A 203 41.35 29.41 -22.31
N ALA A 204 42.54 29.64 -22.87
CA ALA A 204 42.73 30.38 -24.11
C ALA A 204 42.24 29.63 -25.38
N GLU A 205 41.64 28.45 -25.24
CA GLU A 205 41.46 27.49 -26.33
C GLU A 205 39.99 27.20 -26.71
N LEU A 206 38.98 27.68 -25.95
CA LEU A 206 37.58 27.32 -26.21
C LEU A 206 36.67 28.55 -26.30
N ASN A 207 36.29 28.90 -27.54
CA ASN A 207 35.17 29.80 -27.84
C ASN A 207 33.85 29.08 -27.52
N ASP A 208 33.37 29.14 -26.27
CA ASP A 208 32.10 28.50 -25.91
C ASP A 208 30.91 29.26 -26.51
N PHE A 209 29.99 28.53 -27.14
CA PHE A 209 28.81 29.13 -27.75
C PHE A 209 27.78 29.43 -26.67
N ILE A 210 27.41 30.71 -26.55
CA ILE A 210 26.41 31.15 -25.59
C ILE A 210 25.05 30.97 -26.24
N LEU A 211 24.29 30.01 -25.70
CA LEU A 211 22.98 29.64 -26.22
C LEU A 211 21.92 30.62 -25.70
N SER A 212 21.97 31.00 -24.43
CA SER A 212 21.02 31.97 -23.86
C SER A 212 21.61 32.75 -22.69
N THR A 213 21.01 33.90 -22.42
CA THR A 213 21.40 34.79 -21.33
C THR A 213 20.20 35.15 -20.46
N TYR A 214 20.43 35.29 -19.16
CA TYR A 214 19.43 35.76 -18.20
C TYR A 214 20.07 36.70 -17.17
N ILE A 215 19.39 37.81 -16.88
CA ILE A 215 19.82 38.78 -15.87
C ILE A 215 18.96 38.55 -14.62
N SER A 216 19.60 38.13 -13.53
CA SER A 216 18.94 37.94 -12.24
C SER A 216 18.63 39.26 -11.55
N LYS A 217 17.72 39.20 -10.58
CA LYS A 217 17.31 40.32 -9.71
C LYS A 217 18.47 40.92 -8.92
N ASP A 218 19.50 40.11 -8.63
CA ASP A 218 20.72 40.53 -7.93
C ASP A 218 21.86 40.98 -8.87
N ASN A 219 21.55 41.28 -10.14
CA ASN A 219 22.51 41.71 -11.17
C ASN A 219 23.62 40.69 -11.44
N LYS A 220 23.30 39.40 -11.40
CA LYS A 220 24.14 38.34 -11.96
C LYS A 220 23.66 38.02 -13.37
N LEU A 221 24.61 37.81 -14.25
CA LEU A 221 24.37 37.39 -15.61
C LEU A 221 24.64 35.90 -15.72
N LEU A 222 23.57 35.14 -15.94
CA LEU A 222 23.60 33.71 -16.16
C LEU A 222 23.79 33.47 -17.66
N LEU A 223 24.77 32.65 -18.02
CA LEU A 223 25.15 32.31 -19.38
C LEU A 223 25.02 30.79 -19.55
N ALA A 224 24.03 30.38 -20.34
CA ALA A 224 23.87 28.99 -20.72
C ALA A 224 24.72 28.70 -21.96
N CYS A 225 25.50 27.62 -21.92
CA CYS A 225 26.58 27.35 -22.87
C CYS A 225 26.48 25.97 -23.50
N SER A 226 27.00 25.88 -24.72
CA SER A 226 27.02 24.65 -25.50
C SER A 226 28.00 23.59 -25.01
N VAL A 227 29.06 23.97 -24.28
CA VAL A 227 30.12 23.03 -23.88
C VAL A 227 30.40 23.02 -22.39
N ASN A 228 30.57 24.17 -21.73
CA ASN A 228 31.13 24.21 -20.37
C ASN A 228 30.11 24.49 -19.26
N GLY A 229 28.89 23.99 -19.39
CA GLY A 229 27.89 24.10 -18.34
C GLY A 229 27.29 25.51 -18.26
N LEU A 230 27.22 26.05 -17.05
CA LEU A 230 26.66 27.37 -16.76
C LEU A 230 27.75 28.31 -16.24
N TYR A 231 27.83 29.51 -16.81
CA TYR A 231 28.62 30.60 -16.22
C TYR A 231 27.71 31.59 -15.52
N ILE A 232 28.15 32.08 -14.38
CA ILE A 232 27.50 33.15 -13.63
C ILE A 232 28.51 34.29 -13.47
N LYS A 233 28.22 35.43 -14.09
CA LYS A 233 29.03 36.65 -13.96
C LYS A 233 28.33 37.65 -13.06
N ASP A 234 28.95 38.00 -11.94
CA ASP A 234 28.51 39.10 -11.09
C ASP A 234 28.83 40.43 -11.78
N LEU A 235 27.81 41.22 -12.11
CA LEU A 235 27.99 42.47 -12.85
C LEU A 235 28.54 43.61 -11.98
N GLN A 236 28.58 43.47 -10.65
CA GLN A 236 29.08 44.50 -9.74
C GLN A 236 30.60 44.40 -9.56
N ASN A 237 31.11 43.19 -9.32
CA ASN A 237 32.55 42.96 -9.07
C ASN A 237 33.28 42.25 -10.22
N GLY A 238 32.54 41.80 -11.25
CA GLY A 238 33.09 41.14 -12.43
C GLY A 238 33.48 39.68 -12.24
N LYS A 239 33.28 39.09 -11.05
CA LYS A 239 33.62 37.70 -10.75
C LYS A 239 32.81 36.75 -11.62
N VAL A 240 33.49 35.77 -12.21
CA VAL A 240 32.89 34.69 -12.98
C VAL A 240 32.99 33.38 -12.21
N SER A 241 31.87 32.68 -12.08
CA SER A 241 31.78 31.33 -11.52
C SER A 241 31.32 30.37 -12.60
N VAL A 242 31.94 29.19 -12.66
CA VAL A 242 31.62 28.15 -13.65
C VAL A 242 31.07 26.93 -12.92
N TYR A 243 29.96 26.40 -13.41
CA TYR A 243 29.34 25.18 -12.92
C TYR A 243 29.31 24.18 -14.06
N GLN A 244 29.88 23.00 -13.82
CA GLN A 244 30.01 21.92 -14.80
C GLN A 244 29.49 20.61 -14.21
N HIS A 245 29.19 19.68 -15.10
CA HIS A 245 28.89 18.31 -14.76
C HIS A 245 30.15 17.58 -14.28
N ASN A 246 30.00 16.80 -13.22
CA ASN A 246 31.04 15.96 -12.67
C ASN A 246 30.45 14.65 -12.14
N ASP A 247 30.80 13.53 -12.79
CA ASP A 247 30.34 12.18 -12.44
C ASP A 247 30.63 11.78 -10.98
N THR A 248 31.61 12.40 -10.34
CA THR A 248 32.02 12.11 -8.96
C THR A 248 31.34 12.99 -7.91
N ILE A 249 30.67 14.06 -8.32
CA ILE A 249 30.00 15.02 -7.43
C ILE A 249 28.50 15.01 -7.76
N PRO A 250 27.66 14.35 -6.94
CA PRO A 250 26.22 14.27 -7.16
C PRO A 250 25.52 15.63 -7.24
N GLU A 251 26.06 16.64 -6.55
CA GLU A 251 25.55 18.02 -6.54
C GLU A 251 26.19 18.90 -7.63
N SER A 252 26.71 18.31 -8.71
CA SER A 252 27.16 19.04 -9.89
C SER A 252 26.02 19.20 -10.91
N LEU A 253 26.24 19.95 -12.00
CA LEU A 253 25.22 20.02 -13.05
C LEU A 253 24.95 18.63 -13.60
N SER A 254 23.70 18.30 -13.94
CA SER A 254 23.37 17.01 -14.54
C SER A 254 23.97 16.81 -15.94
N PHE A 255 24.22 17.89 -16.68
CA PHE A 255 24.82 17.84 -18.00
C PHE A 255 25.49 19.18 -18.35
N ASN A 256 26.52 19.11 -19.20
CA ASN A 256 27.36 20.26 -19.55
C ASN A 256 26.77 21.16 -20.65
N ILE A 257 25.88 20.64 -21.49
CA ILE A 257 25.21 21.47 -22.51
C ILE A 257 23.99 22.11 -21.85
N THR A 258 24.09 23.38 -21.48
CA THR A 258 22.98 24.14 -20.87
C THR A 258 22.30 25.00 -21.92
N THR A 259 20.98 24.90 -22.02
CA THR A 259 20.18 25.52 -23.10
C THR A 259 19.53 26.81 -22.65
N SER A 260 19.06 26.85 -21.39
CA SER A 260 18.32 27.96 -20.82
C SER A 260 18.55 28.08 -19.33
N ALA A 261 18.51 29.30 -18.82
CA ALA A 261 18.56 29.57 -17.39
C ALA A 261 17.60 30.70 -17.00
N CYS A 262 17.02 30.62 -15.81
CA CYS A 262 16.17 31.68 -15.24
C CYS A 262 16.24 31.69 -13.71
N GLU A 263 15.65 32.70 -13.07
CA GLU A 263 15.54 32.82 -11.62
C GLU A 263 14.07 32.76 -11.19
N ASP A 264 13.77 32.04 -10.11
CA ASP A 264 12.43 32.01 -9.52
C ASP A 264 12.17 33.19 -8.55
N GLU A 265 11.01 33.19 -7.89
CA GLU A 265 10.66 34.21 -6.90
C GLU A 265 11.44 34.08 -5.60
N GLN A 266 11.93 32.88 -5.27
CA GLN A 266 12.69 32.59 -4.07
C GLN A 266 14.21 32.84 -4.25
N GLY A 267 14.66 33.11 -5.48
CA GLY A 267 16.05 33.40 -5.82
C GLY A 267 16.88 32.15 -6.16
N TYR A 268 16.24 31.01 -6.45
CA TYR A 268 16.94 29.86 -7.02
C TYR A 268 17.10 30.05 -8.52
N PHE A 269 18.23 29.57 -9.04
CA PHE A 269 18.47 29.54 -10.48
C PHE A 269 18.03 28.19 -11.02
N TRP A 270 17.28 28.20 -12.11
CA TRP A 270 16.83 27.01 -12.80
C TRP A 270 17.56 26.92 -14.13
N ILE A 271 18.11 25.75 -14.44
CA ILE A 271 18.99 25.51 -15.58
C ILE A 271 18.46 24.31 -16.36
N ALA A 272 18.10 24.53 -17.62
CA ALA A 272 17.76 23.47 -18.56
C ALA A 272 19.02 22.96 -19.26
N THR A 273 19.02 21.66 -19.56
CA THR A 273 20.14 21.00 -20.23
C THR A 273 19.69 20.18 -21.43
N LEU A 274 20.61 19.99 -22.38
CA LEU A 274 20.39 19.18 -23.58
C LEU A 274 20.70 17.70 -23.32
N GLY A 275 20.01 17.08 -22.36
CA GLY A 275 20.14 15.63 -22.09
C GLY A 275 20.24 15.22 -20.63
N GLY A 276 20.31 16.17 -19.69
CA GLY A 276 20.28 15.90 -18.25
C GLY A 276 19.07 16.48 -17.54
N GLY A 277 18.00 16.87 -18.25
CA GLY A 277 16.81 17.46 -17.65
C GLY A 277 17.03 18.87 -17.11
N ILE A 278 16.47 19.16 -15.93
CA ILE A 278 16.49 20.49 -15.31
C ILE A 278 17.26 20.43 -13.98
N ASN A 279 18.07 21.44 -13.71
CA ASN A 279 18.75 21.63 -12.43
C ASN A 279 18.18 22.86 -11.73
N ARG A 280 18.04 22.79 -10.41
CA ARG A 280 17.67 23.89 -9.53
C ARG A 280 18.83 24.17 -8.60
N PHE A 281 19.40 25.35 -8.70
CA PHE A 281 20.58 25.79 -7.97
C PHE A 281 20.22 26.80 -6.89
N ASN A 282 20.65 26.52 -5.65
CA ASN A 282 20.63 27.51 -4.57
C ASN A 282 21.95 28.29 -4.55
N PRO A 283 21.98 29.57 -4.97
CA PRO A 283 23.22 30.34 -4.95
C PRO A 283 23.75 30.63 -3.54
N LYS A 284 22.94 30.49 -2.48
CA LYS A 284 23.36 30.74 -1.08
C LYS A 284 24.02 29.53 -0.44
N GLU A 285 23.53 28.34 -0.75
CA GLU A 285 23.99 27.07 -0.16
C GLU A 285 24.92 26.29 -1.10
N ALA A 286 25.08 26.77 -2.34
CA ALA A 286 25.83 26.09 -3.40
C ALA A 286 25.34 24.66 -3.69
N HIS A 287 24.06 24.39 -3.45
CA HIS A 287 23.43 23.09 -3.64
C HIS A 287 22.67 23.04 -4.97
N LEU A 288 22.86 21.96 -5.74
CA LEU A 288 22.16 21.66 -6.98
C LEU A 288 21.20 20.49 -6.78
N GLU A 289 19.94 20.70 -7.11
CA GLU A 289 18.91 19.68 -7.14
C GLU A 289 18.55 19.34 -8.60
N HIS A 290 18.63 18.06 -8.95
CA HIS A 290 18.32 17.58 -10.30
C HIS A 290 16.85 17.14 -10.44
N PHE A 291 16.26 17.39 -11.60
CA PHE A 291 14.94 16.98 -12.06
C PHE A 291 15.06 16.25 -13.40
N GLY A 292 15.19 14.91 -13.34
CA GLY A 292 15.21 14.01 -14.48
C GLY A 292 13.99 13.08 -14.55
N GLN A 293 14.14 11.94 -15.21
CA GLN A 293 13.06 10.95 -15.36
C GLN A 293 12.60 10.35 -14.03
N GLU A 294 13.47 10.30 -13.03
CA GLU A 294 13.17 9.82 -11.67
C GLU A 294 12.19 10.73 -10.93
N LYS A 295 12.25 12.04 -11.20
CA LYS A 295 11.24 13.03 -10.77
C LYS A 295 10.13 13.22 -11.80
N GLY A 296 10.07 12.34 -12.80
CA GLY A 296 9.03 12.16 -13.81
C GLY A 296 8.96 13.20 -14.91
N LEU A 297 10.11 13.82 -15.22
CA LEU A 297 10.33 14.41 -16.53
C LEU A 297 10.19 13.32 -17.62
N LEU A 298 9.51 13.60 -18.73
CA LEU A 298 9.34 12.62 -19.81
C LEU A 298 10.51 12.61 -20.79
N ASP A 299 11.24 13.72 -20.88
CA ASP A 299 12.33 13.95 -21.82
C ASP A 299 13.39 14.81 -21.14
N GLU A 300 14.64 14.36 -21.18
CA GLU A 300 15.77 15.02 -20.52
C GLU A 300 16.41 16.10 -21.41
N VAL A 301 15.97 16.22 -22.65
CA VAL A 301 16.34 17.31 -23.54
C VAL A 301 15.37 18.47 -23.31
N VAL A 302 15.79 19.45 -22.52
CA VAL A 302 14.98 20.65 -22.21
C VAL A 302 15.56 21.85 -22.94
N TYR A 303 14.71 22.60 -23.66
CA TYR A 303 15.15 23.65 -24.57
C TYR A 303 15.05 25.07 -24.00
N THR A 304 13.99 25.36 -23.25
CA THR A 304 13.78 26.68 -22.68
C THR A 304 13.06 26.60 -21.34
N LEU A 305 13.36 27.56 -20.46
CA LEU A 305 12.69 27.78 -19.18
C LEU A 305 12.09 29.17 -19.20
N VAL A 306 10.81 29.28 -18.82
CA VAL A 306 10.07 30.54 -18.79
C VAL A 306 9.31 30.66 -17.47
N PRO A 307 9.74 31.52 -16.54
CA PRO A 307 8.99 31.78 -15.32
C PRO A 307 7.69 32.52 -15.64
N ASP A 308 6.58 32.11 -15.01
CA ASP A 308 5.30 32.81 -15.06
C ASP A 308 5.08 33.67 -13.80
N HIS A 309 4.05 34.51 -13.84
CA HIS A 309 3.65 35.36 -12.71
C HIS A 309 2.92 34.62 -11.57
N LEU A 310 2.78 33.30 -11.68
CA LEU A 310 2.07 32.45 -10.72
C LEU A 310 3.04 31.59 -9.91
N GLY A 311 4.34 31.87 -9.99
CA GLY A 311 5.38 31.10 -9.30
C GLY A 311 5.63 29.72 -9.92
N ASN A 312 5.30 29.51 -11.20
CA ASN A 312 5.69 28.31 -11.95
C ASN A 312 6.78 28.64 -12.96
N ILE A 313 7.58 27.63 -13.29
CA ILE A 313 8.49 27.68 -14.43
C ILE A 313 7.97 26.71 -15.48
N TRP A 314 7.60 27.27 -16.62
CA TRP A 314 7.23 26.50 -17.81
C TRP A 314 8.48 26.13 -18.59
N PHE A 315 8.44 24.98 -19.25
CA PHE A 315 9.53 24.52 -20.08
C PHE A 315 9.02 23.76 -21.29
N SER A 316 9.85 23.69 -22.34
CA SER A 316 9.62 22.82 -23.49
C SER A 316 10.76 21.81 -23.64
N SER A 317 10.42 20.60 -24.09
CA SER A 317 11.34 19.52 -24.47
C SER A 317 11.18 19.19 -25.96
N ASN A 318 11.66 18.05 -26.47
CA ASN A 318 11.38 17.68 -27.87
C ASN A 318 9.89 17.68 -28.19
N THR A 319 9.07 16.99 -27.40
CA THR A 319 7.63 16.78 -27.72
C THR A 319 6.70 17.17 -26.58
N THR A 320 7.23 17.74 -25.50
CA THR A 320 6.45 18.06 -24.30
C THR A 320 6.58 19.53 -23.93
N ILE A 321 5.52 20.05 -23.31
CA ILE A 321 5.57 21.25 -22.50
C ILE A 321 5.34 20.80 -21.07
N GLY A 322 6.10 21.31 -20.11
CA GLY A 322 5.81 21.06 -18.71
C GLY A 322 5.86 22.33 -17.89
N LYS A 323 5.45 22.21 -16.63
CA LYS A 323 5.53 23.26 -15.63
C LYS A 323 6.01 22.70 -14.31
N ILE A 324 6.80 23.47 -13.59
CA ILE A 324 7.25 23.16 -12.24
C ILE A 324 6.74 24.28 -11.32
N ASN A 325 5.98 23.93 -10.30
CA ASN A 325 5.65 24.89 -9.26
C ASN A 325 6.87 25.09 -8.35
N THR A 326 7.37 26.32 -8.23
CA THR A 326 8.64 26.61 -7.53
C THR A 326 8.53 26.43 -6.00
N ALA A 327 7.33 26.61 -5.44
CA ALA A 327 7.10 26.47 -4.00
C ALA A 327 6.91 25.01 -3.58
N THR A 328 6.13 24.22 -4.33
CA THR A 328 5.84 22.82 -4.00
C THR A 328 6.75 21.82 -4.71
N LEU A 329 7.55 22.27 -5.66
CA LEU A 329 8.37 21.44 -6.57
C LEU A 329 7.58 20.39 -7.36
N ASN A 330 6.27 20.64 -7.55
CA ASN A 330 5.42 19.74 -8.31
C ASN A 330 5.67 19.96 -9.80
N LEU A 331 6.16 18.92 -10.47
CA LEU A 331 6.34 18.88 -11.91
C LEU A 331 5.09 18.30 -12.57
N ARG A 332 4.59 18.97 -13.61
CA ARG A 332 3.51 18.47 -14.46
C ARG A 332 3.91 18.59 -15.92
N VAL A 333 3.80 17.48 -16.66
CA VAL A 333 4.22 17.40 -18.07
C VAL A 333 3.01 17.13 -18.96
N PHE A 334 2.94 17.83 -20.09
CA PHE A 334 1.93 17.71 -21.13
C PHE A 334 2.60 17.22 -22.41
N LEU A 335 2.20 16.03 -22.88
CA LEU A 335 2.70 15.49 -24.14
C LEU A 335 1.97 16.19 -25.29
N ILE A 336 2.63 17.14 -25.94
CA ILE A 336 2.03 17.96 -26.98
C ILE A 336 1.81 17.15 -28.26
N ASN A 337 2.65 16.15 -28.51
CA ASN A 337 2.51 15.27 -29.67
C ASN A 337 1.24 14.38 -29.63
N ASP A 338 0.62 14.20 -28.45
CA ASP A 338 -0.70 13.55 -28.32
C ASP A 338 -1.85 14.48 -28.75
N ILE A 339 -1.62 15.80 -28.74
CA ILE A 339 -2.59 16.84 -29.10
C ILE A 339 -2.39 17.25 -30.57
N PHE A 340 -1.15 17.49 -30.97
CA PHE A 340 -0.75 17.94 -32.30
C PHE A 340 0.38 17.05 -32.83
N SER A 341 0.09 16.22 -33.83
CA SER A 341 1.07 15.26 -34.33
C SER A 341 2.24 15.95 -35.04
N GLY A 342 3.46 15.51 -34.76
CA GLY A 342 4.68 15.97 -35.44
C GLY A 342 5.20 17.34 -34.98
N VAL A 343 4.76 17.84 -33.83
CA VAL A 343 5.33 19.03 -33.20
C VAL A 343 6.62 18.67 -32.47
N GLU A 344 7.73 19.29 -32.87
CA GLU A 344 8.99 19.28 -32.12
C GLU A 344 9.40 20.70 -31.76
N PHE A 345 9.64 21.00 -30.47
CA PHE A 345 10.02 22.34 -30.04
C PHE A 345 11.48 22.65 -30.34
N SER A 346 11.81 23.93 -30.39
CA SER A 346 13.14 24.42 -30.74
C SER A 346 13.78 25.25 -29.62
N GLN A 347 15.11 25.27 -29.59
CA GLN A 347 15.90 26.06 -28.64
C GLN A 347 15.55 27.56 -28.71
N ASN A 348 15.43 28.18 -27.54
CA ASN A 348 15.08 29.61 -27.37
C ASN A 348 13.81 30.08 -28.09
N SER A 349 12.97 29.14 -28.55
CA SER A 349 11.75 29.48 -29.28
C SER A 349 10.59 29.67 -28.32
N TYR A 350 10.54 30.85 -27.70
CA TYR A 350 9.48 31.21 -26.77
C TYR A 350 9.17 32.71 -26.79
N HIS A 351 7.97 33.05 -26.35
CA HIS A 351 7.60 34.41 -25.97
C HIS A 351 6.64 34.35 -24.78
N PHE A 352 6.87 35.18 -23.77
CA PHE A 352 5.90 35.42 -22.71
C PHE A 352 5.38 36.83 -22.83
N SER A 353 4.12 36.96 -23.18
CA SER A 353 3.53 38.24 -23.51
C SER A 353 3.12 39.04 -22.29
N LYS A 354 2.97 40.35 -22.47
CA LYS A 354 2.55 41.28 -21.40
C LYS A 354 1.16 40.97 -20.85
N ASP A 355 0.29 40.37 -21.65
CA ASP A 355 -1.06 39.97 -21.26
C ASP A 355 -1.12 38.55 -20.64
N GLY A 356 0.03 37.89 -20.49
CA GLY A 356 0.21 36.64 -19.74
C GLY A 356 0.09 35.38 -20.59
N ILE A 357 0.15 35.48 -21.91
CA ILE A 357 0.10 34.34 -22.84
C ILE A 357 1.52 33.82 -23.07
N LEU A 358 1.66 32.49 -23.06
CA LEU A 358 2.92 31.83 -23.34
C LEU A 358 2.88 31.20 -24.73
N PHE A 359 3.95 31.41 -25.49
CA PHE A 359 4.16 30.87 -26.82
C PHE A 359 5.43 30.02 -26.81
N PHE A 360 5.39 28.85 -27.45
CA PHE A 360 6.53 28.00 -27.75
C PHE A 360 6.52 27.64 -29.23
N GLY A 361 7.66 27.84 -29.91
CA GLY A 361 7.78 27.51 -31.32
C GLY A 361 8.55 26.23 -31.58
N GLY A 362 8.31 25.66 -32.75
CA GLY A 362 8.84 24.39 -33.16
C GLY A 362 8.73 24.15 -34.66
N THR A 363 8.99 22.91 -35.08
CA THR A 363 9.07 22.47 -36.48
C THR A 363 7.77 22.67 -37.25
N ARG A 364 6.61 22.53 -36.61
CA ARG A 364 5.29 22.66 -37.25
C ARG A 364 4.67 24.06 -37.09
N GLY A 365 5.21 24.89 -36.20
CA GLY A 365 4.71 26.24 -35.95
C GLY A 365 4.77 26.61 -34.48
N VAL A 366 3.73 27.30 -33.99
CA VAL A 366 3.74 27.92 -32.66
C VAL A 366 2.58 27.40 -31.82
N VAL A 367 2.90 26.81 -30.68
CA VAL A 367 1.94 26.42 -29.65
C VAL A 367 1.79 27.58 -28.67
N PHE A 368 0.56 27.99 -28.35
CA PHE A 368 0.30 29.06 -27.39
C PHE A 368 -0.88 28.75 -26.47
N PHE A 369 -0.83 29.31 -25.26
CA PHE A 369 -1.83 29.09 -24.22
C PHE A 369 -1.73 30.13 -23.10
N ASP A 370 -2.78 30.24 -22.29
CA ASP A 370 -2.76 31.04 -21.06
C ASP A 370 -2.44 30.14 -19.84
N PRO A 371 -1.28 30.33 -19.18
CA PRO A 371 -0.87 29.56 -18.01
C PRO A 371 -1.87 29.58 -16.84
N VAL A 372 -2.64 30.66 -16.68
CA VAL A 372 -3.59 30.84 -15.56
C VAL A 372 -4.65 29.75 -15.56
N GLN A 373 -5.06 29.26 -16.73
CA GLN A 373 -6.05 28.19 -16.77
C GLN A 373 -5.51 26.89 -16.19
N PHE A 374 -4.19 26.66 -16.19
CA PHE A 374 -3.60 25.42 -15.72
C PHE A 374 -3.40 25.36 -14.19
N GLN A 375 -3.92 26.32 -13.42
CA GLN A 375 -3.89 26.23 -11.95
C GLN A 375 -4.64 24.96 -11.47
N ASN A 376 -3.97 24.17 -10.62
CA ASN A 376 -4.52 22.91 -10.13
C ASN A 376 -5.68 23.21 -9.17
N LYS A 377 -6.88 22.74 -9.50
CA LYS A 377 -7.88 22.41 -8.47
C LYS A 377 -7.41 21.08 -7.88
N GLU A 378 -7.16 20.98 -6.58
CA GLU A 378 -6.78 19.69 -5.97
C GLU A 378 -7.80 18.61 -6.35
N LEU A 379 -7.33 17.49 -6.91
CA LEU A 379 -8.17 16.38 -7.39
C LEU A 379 -8.00 15.12 -6.54
N ALA A 380 -7.57 15.25 -5.29
CA ALA A 380 -7.25 14.12 -4.41
C ALA A 380 -8.40 13.11 -4.23
N GLU A 381 -9.66 13.53 -4.43
CA GLU A 381 -10.87 12.71 -4.24
C GLU A 381 -11.21 11.76 -5.41
N ARG A 382 -10.31 11.55 -6.39
CA ARG A 382 -10.62 10.81 -7.63
C ARG A 382 -10.28 9.32 -7.64
N ILE A 383 -9.74 8.78 -6.55
CA ILE A 383 -9.42 7.35 -6.44
C ILE A 383 -10.64 6.57 -5.94
N VAL A 384 -11.00 5.51 -6.66
CA VAL A 384 -12.10 4.60 -6.33
C VAL A 384 -11.61 3.15 -6.38
N LEU A 385 -12.36 2.24 -5.77
CA LEU A 385 -12.20 0.82 -6.05
C LEU A 385 -12.82 0.50 -7.40
N SER A 386 -12.07 -0.18 -8.27
CA SER A 386 -12.56 -0.74 -9.53
C SER A 386 -13.09 -2.16 -9.35
N ASP A 387 -12.47 -2.92 -8.46
CA ASP A 387 -12.83 -4.29 -8.10
C ASP A 387 -12.48 -4.56 -6.63
N LEU A 388 -13.32 -5.34 -5.96
CA LEU A 388 -13.15 -5.72 -4.56
C LEU A 388 -13.54 -7.19 -4.40
N ARG A 389 -12.60 -8.02 -3.96
CA ARG A 389 -12.82 -9.46 -3.78
C ARG A 389 -12.41 -9.90 -2.38
N LEU A 390 -13.25 -10.74 -1.79
CA LEU A 390 -12.99 -11.40 -0.51
C LEU A 390 -12.73 -12.89 -0.76
N ASN A 391 -11.59 -13.41 -0.30
CA ASN A 391 -11.15 -14.79 -0.55
C ASN A 391 -11.28 -15.22 -2.04
N TYR A 392 -10.85 -14.37 -2.97
CA TYR A 392 -10.90 -14.61 -4.42
C TYR A 392 -12.30 -14.68 -5.06
N ARG A 393 -13.36 -14.36 -4.31
CA ARG A 393 -14.73 -14.30 -4.83
C ARG A 393 -15.15 -12.86 -5.10
N LEU A 394 -15.72 -12.63 -6.29
CA LEU A 394 -16.36 -11.36 -6.65
C LEU A 394 -17.58 -11.12 -5.74
N LEU A 395 -17.65 -9.93 -5.14
CA LEU A 395 -18.77 -9.55 -4.28
C LEU A 395 -19.97 -9.21 -5.16
N GLN A 396 -21.13 -9.81 -4.86
CA GLN A 396 -22.38 -9.49 -5.55
C GLN A 396 -23.10 -8.35 -4.83
N PRO A 397 -23.97 -7.58 -5.51
CA PRO A 397 -24.75 -6.51 -4.88
C PRO A 397 -25.62 -6.97 -3.70
N SER A 398 -25.93 -8.26 -3.62
CA SER A 398 -26.64 -8.91 -2.50
C SER A 398 -25.77 -9.15 -1.26
N ASP A 399 -24.44 -9.02 -1.35
CA ASP A 399 -23.46 -9.22 -0.27
C ASP A 399 -23.33 -8.01 0.68
N THR A 400 -24.43 -7.27 0.89
CA THR A 400 -24.56 -6.11 1.80
C THR A 400 -24.12 -6.38 3.24
N ALA A 401 -23.99 -7.65 3.63
CA ALA A 401 -23.51 -8.05 4.95
C ALA A 401 -21.97 -7.89 5.13
N PHE A 402 -21.22 -7.67 4.05
CA PHE A 402 -19.76 -7.53 4.06
C PHE A 402 -19.28 -6.11 3.75
N ILE A 403 -20.09 -5.30 3.07
CA ILE A 403 -19.78 -3.92 2.71
C ILE A 403 -20.93 -3.02 3.17
N VAL A 404 -20.59 -1.96 3.89
CA VAL A 404 -21.51 -0.85 4.16
C VAL A 404 -21.24 0.25 3.12
N GLY A 405 -22.30 0.72 2.45
CA GLY A 405 -22.20 1.81 1.47
C GLY A 405 -21.95 1.34 0.02
N ASN A 406 -21.34 2.21 -0.79
CA ASN A 406 -21.11 1.97 -2.23
C ASN A 406 -19.94 0.98 -2.43
N PRO A 407 -20.08 -0.12 -3.21
CA PRO A 407 -18.98 -1.05 -3.46
C PRO A 407 -17.71 -0.43 -4.05
N LEU A 408 -17.84 0.69 -4.79
CA LEU A 408 -16.70 1.43 -5.38
C LEU A 408 -16.01 2.37 -4.36
N MET A 409 -16.72 2.76 -3.29
CA MET A 409 -16.23 3.56 -2.17
C MET A 409 -16.95 3.12 -0.89
N PRO A 410 -16.54 1.98 -0.31
CA PRO A 410 -17.23 1.42 0.84
C PRO A 410 -16.94 2.26 2.09
N ASP A 411 -17.98 2.56 2.86
CA ASP A 411 -17.84 3.26 4.14
C ASP A 411 -17.12 2.37 5.16
N GLN A 412 -17.33 1.05 5.06
CA GLN A 412 -16.68 0.04 5.90
C GLN A 412 -16.76 -1.35 5.25
N ILE A 413 -15.70 -2.15 5.42
CA ILE A 413 -15.65 -3.57 5.04
C ILE A 413 -15.66 -4.43 6.30
N ASN A 414 -16.64 -5.32 6.43
CA ASN A 414 -16.75 -6.29 7.52
C ASN A 414 -16.38 -7.69 7.04
N MET A 415 -15.21 -8.18 7.44
CA MET A 415 -14.74 -9.53 7.12
C MET A 415 -15.27 -10.53 8.14
N LYS A 416 -16.20 -11.39 7.71
CA LYS A 416 -16.77 -12.45 8.57
C LYS A 416 -15.73 -13.52 8.92
N PRO A 417 -15.97 -14.31 9.99
CA PRO A 417 -15.08 -15.41 10.34
C PRO A 417 -14.83 -16.37 9.17
N GLY A 418 -13.56 -16.66 8.90
CA GLY A 418 -13.11 -17.52 7.78
C GLY A 418 -12.72 -16.75 6.51
N ILE A 419 -13.13 -15.49 6.38
CA ILE A 419 -12.64 -14.59 5.32
C ILE A 419 -11.44 -13.83 5.87
N ARG A 420 -10.26 -14.03 5.28
CA ARG A 420 -9.01 -13.44 5.77
C ARG A 420 -8.13 -12.86 4.68
N SER A 421 -8.60 -12.90 3.43
CA SER A 421 -7.91 -12.32 2.29
C SER A 421 -8.78 -11.27 1.61
N LEU A 422 -8.18 -10.12 1.31
CA LEU A 422 -8.78 -8.98 0.64
C LEU A 422 -7.97 -8.66 -0.62
N TYR A 423 -8.64 -8.60 -1.75
CA TYR A 423 -8.10 -8.05 -3.00
C TYR A 423 -8.84 -6.75 -3.26
N ALA A 424 -8.10 -5.65 -3.39
CA ALA A 424 -8.65 -4.34 -3.71
C ALA A 424 -7.91 -3.78 -4.91
N ASP A 425 -8.67 -3.48 -5.95
CA ASP A 425 -8.20 -2.92 -7.20
C ASP A 425 -8.63 -1.45 -7.28
N PHE A 426 -7.70 -0.58 -7.66
CA PHE A 426 -7.85 0.86 -7.61
C PHE A 426 -7.90 1.45 -9.02
N SER A 427 -8.81 2.40 -9.21
CA SER A 427 -8.85 3.24 -10.41
C SER A 427 -8.88 4.69 -9.98
N VAL A 428 -8.10 5.52 -10.67
CA VAL A 428 -8.32 6.96 -10.62
C VAL A 428 -9.32 7.29 -11.71
N LEU A 429 -10.39 8.00 -11.37
CA LEU A 429 -11.37 8.57 -12.30
C LEU A 429 -10.77 9.78 -13.02
N ASP A 430 -9.60 9.55 -13.61
CA ASP A 430 -8.88 10.47 -14.45
C ASP A 430 -8.44 9.72 -15.71
N TYR A 431 -9.31 9.78 -16.72
CA TYR A 431 -9.13 9.09 -18.00
C TYR A 431 -8.08 9.76 -18.89
N ARG A 432 -7.44 10.85 -18.43
CA ARG A 432 -6.47 11.63 -19.22
C ARG A 432 -5.10 10.98 -19.30
N ASN A 433 -4.72 10.14 -18.33
CA ASN A 433 -3.37 9.56 -18.26
C ASN A 433 -3.33 8.21 -17.52
N GLN A 434 -4.11 7.23 -17.98
CA GLN A 434 -4.21 5.92 -17.29
C GLN A 434 -2.91 5.10 -17.32
N ALA A 435 -2.00 5.33 -18.28
CA ALA A 435 -0.78 4.53 -18.43
C ALA A 435 0.31 4.86 -17.39
N ASN A 436 0.19 6.02 -16.70
CA ASN A 436 1.28 6.62 -15.94
C ASN A 436 0.91 6.93 -14.48
N ILE A 437 -0.08 6.23 -13.93
CA ILE A 437 -0.50 6.37 -12.53
C ILE A 437 0.27 5.36 -11.67
N GLN A 438 0.83 5.83 -10.56
CA GLN A 438 1.42 4.96 -9.54
C GLN A 438 0.65 5.12 -8.23
N PHE A 439 0.38 4.00 -7.57
CA PHE A 439 -0.34 3.95 -6.31
C PHE A 439 0.60 3.64 -5.15
N SER A 440 0.25 4.13 -3.97
CA SER A 440 0.86 3.73 -2.71
C SER A 440 -0.25 3.52 -1.69
N TYR A 441 -0.08 2.49 -0.87
CA TYR A 441 -1.06 2.13 0.15
C TYR A 441 -0.41 1.96 1.52
N MET A 442 -1.22 2.08 2.55
CA MET A 442 -0.87 1.83 3.94
C MET A 442 -2.05 1.15 4.62
N LEU A 443 -1.78 0.16 5.47
CA LEU A 443 -2.79 -0.50 6.29
C LEU A 443 -2.58 -0.09 7.75
N ASP A 444 -3.23 1.00 8.14
CA ASP A 444 -3.24 1.51 9.51
C ASP A 444 -3.83 0.43 10.44
N GLY A 445 -3.19 0.21 11.59
CA GLY A 445 -3.45 -0.94 12.49
C GLY A 445 -2.56 -2.17 12.25
N LEU A 446 -1.82 -2.23 11.14
CA LEU A 446 -0.78 -3.25 10.90
C LEU A 446 0.62 -2.64 10.72
N THR A 447 0.73 -1.54 9.96
CA THR A 447 1.99 -0.84 9.69
C THR A 447 1.76 0.66 9.44
N ASP A 448 2.68 1.49 9.91
CA ASP A 448 2.69 2.95 9.68
C ASP A 448 3.50 3.36 8.44
N GLN A 449 4.05 2.38 7.70
CA GLN A 449 4.86 2.65 6.50
C GLN A 449 4.04 2.56 5.22
N TRP A 450 4.23 3.53 4.33
CA TRP A 450 3.66 3.52 2.99
C TRP A 450 4.41 2.54 2.10
N ILE A 451 3.66 1.69 1.40
CA ILE A 451 4.19 0.73 0.44
C ILE A 451 3.85 1.25 -0.96
N GLU A 452 4.86 1.43 -1.80
CA GLU A 452 4.67 1.84 -3.20
C GLU A 452 4.39 0.62 -4.07
N LEU A 453 3.36 0.70 -4.92
CA LEU A 453 3.09 -0.32 -5.91
C LEU A 453 4.01 -0.13 -7.14
N PRO A 454 4.47 -1.23 -7.77
CA PRO A 454 5.15 -1.18 -9.05
C PRO A 454 4.34 -0.44 -10.13
N LYS A 455 5.04 0.12 -11.12
CA LYS A 455 4.39 0.75 -12.28
C LYS A 455 3.41 -0.23 -12.95
N LYS A 456 2.21 0.26 -13.31
CA LYS A 456 1.07 -0.51 -13.88
C LYS A 456 0.34 -1.44 -12.89
N GLN A 457 0.87 -1.66 -11.69
CA GLN A 457 0.13 -2.38 -10.66
C GLN A 457 -0.84 -1.43 -9.96
N HIS A 458 -2.12 -1.77 -10.02
CA HIS A 458 -3.23 -0.97 -9.51
C HIS A 458 -4.04 -1.73 -8.45
N ALA A 459 -3.61 -2.94 -8.07
CA ALA A 459 -4.29 -3.75 -7.08
C ALA A 459 -3.35 -4.21 -5.96
N VAL A 460 -3.92 -4.31 -4.75
CA VAL A 460 -3.29 -4.87 -3.56
C VAL A 460 -3.97 -6.17 -3.15
N PHE A 461 -3.15 -7.11 -2.70
CA PHE A 461 -3.61 -8.36 -2.13
C PHE A 461 -3.12 -8.50 -0.69
N LEU A 462 -4.04 -8.40 0.26
CA LEU A 462 -3.79 -8.57 1.68
C LEU A 462 -4.25 -9.96 2.09
N SER A 463 -3.35 -10.76 2.66
CA SER A 463 -3.65 -12.16 3.02
C SER A 463 -3.48 -12.41 4.51
N ASN A 464 -4.28 -13.34 5.03
CA ASN A 464 -4.22 -13.82 6.40
C ASN A 464 -4.29 -12.71 7.47
N LEU A 465 -5.13 -11.70 7.25
CA LEU A 465 -5.27 -10.57 8.17
C LEU A 465 -5.63 -11.08 9.59
N PRO A 466 -4.94 -10.61 10.65
CA PRO A 466 -5.33 -10.90 12.03
C PRO A 466 -6.68 -10.25 12.38
N PHE A 467 -7.33 -10.76 13.42
CA PHE A 467 -8.57 -10.16 13.92
C PHE A 467 -8.29 -8.78 14.51
N GLY A 468 -9.10 -7.79 14.15
CA GLY A 468 -8.89 -6.40 14.56
C GLY A 468 -9.50 -5.39 13.60
N ASP A 469 -9.27 -4.13 13.91
CA ASP A 469 -9.68 -2.96 13.13
C ASP A 469 -8.48 -2.41 12.38
N TYR A 470 -8.67 -2.14 11.09
CA TYR A 470 -7.67 -1.57 10.20
C TYR A 470 -8.26 -0.46 9.36
N VAL A 471 -7.42 0.42 8.83
CA VAL A 471 -7.83 1.39 7.80
C VAL A 471 -6.90 1.29 6.61
N LEU A 472 -7.43 0.84 5.46
CA LEU A 472 -6.72 0.86 4.20
C LEU A 472 -6.72 2.28 3.65
N LYS A 473 -5.56 2.91 3.66
CA LYS A 473 -5.31 4.25 3.13
C LYS A 473 -4.59 4.13 1.80
N VAL A 474 -5.06 4.81 0.77
CA VAL A 474 -4.47 4.78 -0.57
C VAL A 474 -4.31 6.19 -1.10
N LYS A 475 -3.15 6.44 -1.68
CA LYS A 475 -2.82 7.66 -2.42
C LYS A 475 -2.25 7.27 -3.77
N TYR A 476 -2.27 8.20 -4.70
CA TYR A 476 -1.69 8.01 -6.01
C TYR A 476 -0.83 9.21 -6.38
N ARG A 477 0.01 9.05 -7.40
CA ARG A 477 0.66 10.13 -8.11
C ARG A 477 0.55 9.89 -9.61
N LEU A 478 0.48 10.97 -10.37
CA LEU A 478 0.76 10.91 -11.79
C LEU A 478 2.29 10.90 -11.98
N GLN A 479 2.78 10.32 -13.06
CA GLN A 479 4.21 10.37 -13.38
C GLN A 479 4.69 11.83 -13.41
N GLY A 480 5.68 12.13 -12.57
CA GLY A 480 6.26 13.47 -12.43
C GLY A 480 5.67 14.33 -11.33
N GLU A 481 4.52 13.94 -10.79
CA GLU A 481 3.89 14.68 -9.72
C GLU A 481 4.27 14.09 -8.34
N SER A 482 4.26 14.93 -7.32
CA SER A 482 4.32 14.45 -5.94
C SER A 482 3.08 13.62 -5.62
N TRP A 483 3.18 12.79 -4.57
CA TRP A 483 2.03 12.07 -4.05
C TRP A 483 0.91 13.04 -3.68
N PHE A 484 -0.27 12.83 -4.26
CA PHE A 484 -1.48 13.51 -3.81
C PHE A 484 -1.77 13.13 -2.35
N SER A 485 -2.55 13.98 -1.66
CA SER A 485 -3.07 13.63 -0.34
C SER A 485 -3.88 12.33 -0.38
N VAL A 486 -4.04 11.68 0.77
CA VAL A 486 -4.75 10.41 0.87
C VAL A 486 -6.16 10.57 0.30
N GLY A 487 -6.41 9.89 -0.82
CA GLY A 487 -7.62 10.03 -1.60
C GLY A 487 -8.68 8.98 -1.30
N LEU A 488 -8.28 7.83 -0.73
CA LEU A 488 -9.18 6.74 -0.35
C LEU A 488 -8.82 6.22 1.05
N GLN A 489 -9.81 6.13 1.93
CA GLN A 489 -9.68 5.55 3.26
C GLN A 489 -10.84 4.59 3.50
N ILE A 490 -10.52 3.32 3.71
CA ILE A 490 -11.52 2.27 3.89
C ILE A 490 -11.27 1.56 5.23
N PRO A 491 -12.16 1.76 6.22
CA PRO A 491 -12.17 0.97 7.44
C PRO A 491 -12.45 -0.51 7.15
N ILE A 492 -11.64 -1.41 7.73
CA ILE A 492 -11.75 -2.86 7.60
C ILE A 492 -11.83 -3.46 9.00
N HIS A 493 -12.93 -4.14 9.30
CA HIS A 493 -13.13 -4.85 10.57
C HIS A 493 -13.08 -6.37 10.34
N VAL A 494 -12.12 -7.05 10.96
CA VAL A 494 -11.92 -8.50 10.83
C VAL A 494 -12.48 -9.22 12.06
N ILE A 495 -13.63 -9.86 11.90
CA ILE A 495 -14.42 -10.43 13.00
C ILE A 495 -13.81 -11.77 13.44
N PRO A 496 -13.47 -11.96 14.74
CA PRO A 496 -13.01 -13.24 15.26
C PRO A 496 -14.14 -14.29 15.28
N PRO A 497 -13.85 -15.57 15.00
CA PRO A 497 -14.83 -16.64 15.18
C PRO A 497 -15.28 -16.73 16.64
N PHE A 498 -16.55 -17.11 16.86
CA PHE A 498 -17.16 -17.10 18.20
C PHE A 498 -16.34 -17.87 19.24
N TYR A 499 -15.68 -18.98 18.86
CA TYR A 499 -14.88 -19.78 19.79
C TYR A 499 -13.56 -19.13 20.23
N GLN A 500 -13.12 -18.08 19.53
CA GLN A 500 -11.93 -17.30 19.89
C GLN A 500 -12.26 -16.06 20.73
N THR A 501 -13.55 -15.74 20.87
CA THR A 501 -14.02 -14.63 21.70
C THR A 501 -13.77 -14.90 23.18
N LEU A 502 -13.64 -13.81 23.96
CA LEU A 502 -13.34 -13.90 25.38
C LEU A 502 -14.43 -14.65 26.17
N TRP A 503 -15.71 -14.34 25.91
CA TRP A 503 -16.82 -14.97 26.62
C TRP A 503 -16.87 -16.49 26.40
N PHE A 504 -16.61 -16.95 25.17
CA PHE A 504 -16.65 -18.38 24.86
C PHE A 504 -15.51 -19.13 25.57
N LYS A 505 -14.30 -18.54 25.57
CA LYS A 505 -13.16 -19.09 26.34
C LYS A 505 -13.50 -19.21 27.82
N VAL A 506 -14.13 -18.19 28.40
CA VAL A 506 -14.59 -18.21 29.79
C VAL A 506 -15.64 -19.30 30.02
N CYS A 507 -16.64 -19.44 29.16
CA CYS A 507 -17.66 -20.48 29.26
C CYS A 507 -17.07 -21.89 29.21
N VAL A 508 -16.12 -22.14 28.30
CA VAL A 508 -15.42 -23.42 28.20
C VAL A 508 -14.61 -23.69 29.48
N SER A 509 -13.89 -22.69 30.00
CA SER A 509 -13.18 -22.82 31.27
C SER A 509 -14.11 -23.16 32.44
N ILE A 510 -15.27 -22.50 32.54
CA ILE A 510 -16.28 -22.79 33.56
C ILE A 510 -16.83 -24.21 33.40
N PHE A 511 -17.14 -24.63 32.16
CA PHE A 511 -17.62 -25.98 31.88
C PHE A 511 -16.60 -27.05 32.30
N ILE A 512 -15.31 -26.82 32.03
CA ILE A 512 -14.23 -27.72 32.47
C ILE A 512 -14.20 -27.80 34.00
N ILE A 513 -14.29 -26.67 34.71
CA ILE A 513 -14.31 -26.63 36.19
C ILE A 513 -15.52 -27.38 36.76
N ILE A 514 -16.71 -27.17 36.19
CA ILE A 514 -17.93 -27.87 36.62
C ILE A 514 -17.83 -29.37 36.35
N SER A 515 -17.31 -29.77 35.19
CA SER A 515 -17.14 -31.18 34.82
C SER A 515 -16.16 -31.89 35.76
N ILE A 516 -15.06 -31.23 36.13
CA ILE A 516 -14.12 -31.72 37.15
C ILE A 516 -14.83 -31.84 38.51
N GLY A 517 -15.59 -30.82 38.93
CA GLY A 517 -16.35 -30.83 40.17
C GLY A 517 -17.39 -31.95 40.24
N LEU A 518 -18.17 -32.15 39.18
CA LEU A 518 -19.16 -33.23 39.05
C LEU A 518 -18.51 -34.61 39.05
N SER A 519 -17.36 -34.75 38.39
CA SER A 519 -16.59 -36.00 38.39
C SER A 519 -16.10 -36.35 39.79
N ILE A 520 -15.56 -35.37 40.53
CA ILE A 520 -15.16 -35.55 41.94
C ILE A 520 -16.38 -35.91 42.80
N TYR A 521 -17.50 -35.22 42.63
CA TYR A 521 -18.75 -35.51 43.34
C TYR A 521 -19.25 -36.93 43.05
N PHE A 522 -19.28 -37.36 41.79
CA PHE A 522 -19.70 -38.70 41.40
C PHE A 522 -18.79 -39.79 41.99
N ILE A 523 -17.47 -39.58 41.96
CA ILE A 523 -16.50 -40.49 42.57
C ILE A 523 -16.72 -40.57 44.08
N SER A 524 -16.92 -39.45 44.76
CA SER A 524 -17.13 -39.41 46.22
C SER A 524 -18.42 -40.12 46.64
N THR A 525 -19.52 -39.93 45.90
CA THR A 525 -20.82 -40.57 46.17
C THR A 525 -20.80 -42.08 45.88
N GLN A 526 -20.13 -42.51 44.81
CA GLN A 526 -19.87 -43.93 44.53
C GLN A 526 -19.06 -44.57 45.66
N ARG A 527 -18.00 -43.90 46.15
CA ARG A 527 -17.21 -44.36 47.30
C ARG A 527 -18.07 -44.47 48.56
N LEU A 528 -18.96 -43.51 48.82
CA LEU A 528 -19.84 -43.52 49.98
C LEU A 528 -20.87 -44.66 49.94
N LYS A 529 -21.52 -44.89 48.80
CA LYS A 529 -22.48 -46.00 48.61
C LYS A 529 -21.83 -47.37 48.80
N ARG A 530 -20.58 -47.55 48.35
CA ARG A 530 -19.82 -48.80 48.56
C ARG A 530 -19.55 -49.06 50.05
N ARG A 531 -19.28 -48.02 50.84
CA ARG A 531 -19.11 -48.15 52.30
C ARG A 531 -20.42 -48.51 52.98
N LEU A 532 -21.52 -47.85 52.59
CA LEU A 532 -22.84 -48.11 53.17
C LEU A 532 -23.31 -49.56 52.96
N ARG A 533 -23.14 -50.10 51.75
CA ARG A 533 -23.49 -51.49 51.43
C ARG A 533 -22.72 -52.52 52.27
N LYS A 534 -21.45 -52.25 52.59
CA LYS A 534 -20.64 -53.14 53.46
C LYS A 534 -21.22 -53.18 54.86
N VAL A 535 -21.56 -52.02 55.42
CA VAL A 535 -22.16 -51.92 56.76
C VAL A 535 -23.52 -52.61 56.81
N GLU A 536 -24.40 -52.40 55.81
CA GLU A 536 -25.69 -53.09 55.74
C GLU A 536 -25.54 -54.61 55.69
N MET A 537 -24.56 -55.12 54.94
CA MET A 537 -24.32 -56.57 54.83
C MET A 537 -23.84 -57.17 56.16
N GLU A 538 -22.98 -56.46 56.90
CA GLU A 538 -22.55 -56.88 58.24
C GLU A 538 -23.71 -56.95 59.23
N THR A 539 -24.63 -55.96 59.21
CA THR A 539 -25.80 -55.98 60.09
C THR A 539 -26.74 -57.14 59.77
N LYS A 540 -27.01 -57.43 58.49
CA LYS A 540 -27.85 -58.57 58.05
C LYS A 540 -27.30 -59.92 58.51
N ILE A 541 -25.99 -60.12 58.40
CA ILE A 541 -25.33 -61.34 58.88
C ILE A 541 -25.50 -61.47 60.40
N GLN A 542 -25.36 -60.38 61.14
CA GLN A 542 -25.51 -60.39 62.59
C GLN A 542 -26.95 -60.69 63.02
N THR A 543 -27.96 -60.14 62.32
CA THR A 543 -29.37 -60.41 62.63
C THR A 543 -29.75 -61.87 62.37
N GLU A 544 -29.27 -62.47 61.27
CA GLU A 544 -29.53 -63.89 60.98
C GLU A 544 -28.84 -64.82 61.99
N LYS A 545 -27.59 -64.53 62.39
CA LYS A 545 -26.92 -65.28 63.47
C LYS A 545 -27.74 -65.27 64.76
N ASN A 546 -28.24 -64.10 65.15
CA ASN A 546 -29.08 -63.95 66.35
C ASN A 546 -30.44 -64.65 66.21
N ARG A 547 -30.97 -64.85 65.00
CA ARG A 547 -32.21 -65.61 64.74
C ARG A 547 -31.95 -67.10 64.89
N ILE A 548 -30.93 -67.63 64.22
CA ILE A 548 -30.51 -69.04 64.27
C ILE A 548 -30.23 -69.46 65.72
N SER A 549 -29.49 -68.64 66.47
CA SER A 549 -29.19 -68.93 67.86
C SER A 549 -30.44 -69.02 68.74
N ARG A 550 -31.46 -68.18 68.51
CA ARG A 550 -32.74 -68.25 69.23
C ARG A 550 -33.51 -69.52 68.87
N GLU A 551 -33.63 -69.84 67.58
CA GLU A 551 -34.34 -71.06 67.15
C GLU A 551 -33.69 -72.35 67.66
N LEU A 552 -32.36 -72.44 67.66
CA LEU A 552 -31.61 -73.56 68.24
C LEU A 552 -31.90 -73.71 69.74
N HIS A 553 -31.93 -72.60 70.48
CA HIS A 553 -32.23 -72.60 71.90
C HIS A 553 -33.67 -73.03 72.18
N ASP A 554 -34.62 -72.39 71.50
CA ASP A 554 -36.04 -72.53 71.79
C ASP A 554 -36.61 -73.89 71.35
N ASN A 555 -36.21 -74.40 70.19
CA ASN A 555 -36.72 -75.68 69.68
C ASN A 555 -35.90 -76.88 70.18
N ILE A 556 -34.60 -76.92 69.87
CA ILE A 556 -33.78 -78.10 70.14
C ILE A 556 -33.39 -78.14 71.62
N GLY A 557 -33.03 -76.99 72.21
CA GLY A 557 -32.70 -76.91 73.63
C GLY A 557 -33.87 -77.33 74.53
N SER A 558 -35.07 -76.82 74.26
CA SER A 558 -36.29 -77.19 75.01
C SER A 558 -36.66 -78.66 74.85
N GLN A 559 -36.60 -79.19 73.61
CA GLN A 559 -36.90 -80.60 73.34
C GLN A 559 -35.90 -81.54 74.05
N LEU A 560 -34.60 -81.27 73.97
CA LEU A 560 -33.59 -82.07 74.68
C LEU A 560 -33.78 -81.99 76.19
N THR A 561 -34.12 -80.82 76.73
CA THR A 561 -34.42 -80.66 78.16
C THR A 561 -35.63 -81.51 78.58
N TYR A 562 -36.67 -81.55 77.74
CA TYR A 562 -37.84 -82.41 77.97
C TYR A 562 -37.46 -83.90 77.92
N VAL A 563 -36.64 -84.31 76.95
CA VAL A 563 -36.15 -85.70 76.83
C VAL A 563 -35.33 -86.08 78.06
N ILE A 564 -34.38 -85.23 78.51
CA ILE A 564 -33.60 -85.46 79.73
C ILE A 564 -34.53 -85.62 80.93
N SER A 565 -35.51 -84.72 81.11
CA SER A 565 -36.46 -84.82 82.22
C SER A 565 -37.31 -86.09 82.18
N SER A 566 -37.67 -86.54 80.98
CA SER A 566 -38.46 -87.76 80.78
C SER A 566 -37.63 -89.01 81.09
N ILE A 567 -36.39 -89.06 80.61
CA ILE A 567 -35.42 -90.12 80.91
C ILE A 567 -35.18 -90.20 82.43
N ASP A 568 -34.92 -89.07 83.10
CA ASP A 568 -34.67 -89.01 84.54
C ASP A 568 -35.89 -89.50 85.35
N LYS A 569 -37.10 -89.13 84.93
CA LYS A 569 -38.35 -89.61 85.56
C LYS A 569 -38.56 -91.11 85.40
N ILE A 570 -38.18 -91.68 84.25
CA ILE A 570 -38.32 -93.13 83.99
C ILE A 570 -37.23 -93.89 84.76
N SER A 571 -35.97 -93.42 84.75
CA SER A 571 -34.86 -94.03 85.49
C SER A 571 -35.13 -94.07 87.01
N TYR A 572 -35.76 -93.03 87.58
CA TYR A 572 -36.14 -93.00 88.99
C TYR A 572 -37.25 -94.00 89.37
N ARG A 573 -38.14 -94.38 88.44
CA ARG A 573 -39.27 -95.29 88.72
C ARG A 573 -38.93 -96.78 88.62
N LEU A 574 -37.78 -97.14 88.05
CA LEU A 574 -37.37 -98.53 87.90
C LEU A 574 -36.83 -99.09 89.22
N LYS A 575 -37.56 -100.05 89.83
CA LYS A 575 -37.17 -100.76 91.06
C LYS A 575 -35.95 -101.68 90.80
N PRO A 576 -35.01 -101.79 91.75
CA PRO A 576 -33.68 -102.37 91.51
C PRO A 576 -33.64 -103.88 91.23
N GLU A 577 -34.69 -104.64 91.53
CA GLU A 577 -34.59 -106.11 91.60
C GLU A 577 -34.97 -106.88 90.32
N THR A 578 -35.43 -106.22 89.23
CA THR A 578 -35.81 -106.93 87.99
C THR A 578 -35.44 -106.25 86.65
N ALA A 579 -34.61 -105.18 86.65
CA ALA A 579 -34.32 -104.42 85.40
C ALA A 579 -32.89 -103.85 85.31
N THR A 580 -31.86 -104.69 85.37
CA THR A 580 -30.44 -104.25 85.27
C THR A 580 -30.02 -103.79 83.87
N ASP A 581 -30.61 -104.33 82.80
CA ASP A 581 -30.21 -104.01 81.42
C ASP A 581 -30.98 -102.81 80.81
N GLU A 582 -32.27 -102.67 81.13
CA GLU A 582 -33.10 -101.54 80.67
C GLU A 582 -32.69 -100.22 81.33
N LYS A 583 -32.35 -100.23 82.63
CA LYS A 583 -31.85 -99.06 83.33
C LYS A 583 -30.51 -98.57 82.77
N LYS A 584 -29.60 -99.50 82.45
CA LYS A 584 -28.30 -99.19 81.83
C LYS A 584 -28.46 -98.57 80.44
N LYS A 585 -29.43 -99.02 79.63
CA LYS A 585 -29.77 -98.39 78.34
C LYS A 585 -30.37 -97.00 78.51
N LEU A 586 -31.22 -96.78 79.52
CA LEU A 586 -31.79 -95.46 79.83
C LEU A 586 -30.75 -94.47 80.33
N ASP A 587 -29.84 -94.90 81.20
CA ASP A 587 -28.76 -94.04 81.69
C ASP A 587 -27.79 -93.69 80.56
N ASN A 588 -27.43 -94.64 79.67
CA ASN A 588 -26.66 -94.34 78.46
C ASN A 588 -27.38 -93.35 77.53
N LEU A 589 -28.70 -93.46 77.37
CA LEU A 589 -29.49 -92.52 76.58
C LEU A 589 -29.57 -91.14 77.25
N GLY A 590 -29.65 -91.11 78.58
CA GLY A 590 -29.60 -89.89 79.39
C GLY A 590 -28.27 -89.17 79.24
N ASP A 591 -27.16 -89.89 79.35
CA ASP A 591 -25.81 -89.35 79.17
C ASP A 591 -25.59 -88.85 77.75
N PHE A 592 -26.02 -89.61 76.74
CA PHE A 592 -26.00 -89.16 75.35
C PHE A 592 -26.81 -87.86 75.16
N THR A 593 -28.02 -87.79 75.71
CA THR A 593 -28.87 -86.59 75.57
C THR A 593 -28.28 -85.38 76.30
N ARG A 594 -27.66 -85.58 77.48
CA ARG A 594 -26.94 -84.52 78.21
C ARG A 594 -25.71 -84.04 77.43
N GLN A 595 -24.98 -84.96 76.80
CA GLN A 595 -23.83 -84.64 75.96
C GLN A 595 -24.25 -83.85 74.71
N THR A 596 -25.32 -84.26 74.03
CA THR A 596 -25.91 -83.51 72.91
C THR A 596 -26.35 -82.11 73.33
N MET A 597 -26.91 -81.95 74.54
CA MET A 597 -27.33 -80.64 75.05
C MET A 597 -26.11 -79.75 75.41
N LYS A 598 -25.02 -80.35 75.89
CA LYS A 598 -23.73 -79.64 76.07
C LYS A 598 -23.16 -79.17 74.74
N GLU A 599 -23.12 -80.03 73.73
CA GLU A 599 -22.66 -79.70 72.37
C GLU A 599 -23.53 -78.62 71.70
N LEU A 600 -24.85 -78.66 71.91
CA LEU A 600 -25.76 -77.61 71.44
C LEU A 600 -25.41 -76.25 72.07
N ARG A 601 -25.18 -76.20 73.40
CA ARG A 601 -24.80 -74.97 74.10
C ARG A 601 -23.45 -74.44 73.64
N GLU A 602 -22.48 -75.32 73.42
CA GLU A 602 -21.20 -74.93 72.83
C GLU A 602 -21.39 -74.39 71.41
N THR A 603 -22.20 -75.04 70.56
CA THR A 603 -22.51 -74.58 69.20
C THR A 603 -23.15 -73.18 69.20
N ILE A 604 -24.08 -72.91 70.10
CA ILE A 604 -24.67 -71.57 70.30
C ILE A 604 -23.61 -70.55 70.74
N HIS A 605 -22.73 -70.93 71.67
CA HIS A 605 -21.66 -70.06 72.14
C HIS A 605 -20.66 -69.72 71.03
N THR A 606 -20.31 -70.71 70.19
CA THR A 606 -19.42 -70.50 69.03
C THR A 606 -20.07 -69.67 67.92
N LEU A 607 -21.39 -69.79 67.70
CA LEU A 607 -22.18 -68.91 66.82
C LEU A 607 -22.11 -67.44 67.25
N HIS A 608 -22.04 -67.19 68.56
CA HIS A 608 -21.92 -65.85 69.15
C HIS A 608 -20.49 -65.31 69.18
N LYS A 609 -19.45 -66.17 69.17
CA LYS A 609 -18.06 -65.71 69.20
C LYS A 609 -17.69 -65.10 67.83
N LYS A 610 -17.45 -63.79 67.82
CA LYS A 610 -16.90 -63.08 66.66
C LYS A 610 -15.45 -63.52 66.48
N GLN A 611 -15.21 -64.32 65.43
CA GLN A 611 -13.90 -64.77 64.93
C GLN A 611 -13.13 -65.71 65.89
N TYR A 612 -12.97 -66.96 65.47
CA TYR A 612 -11.81 -67.72 65.90
C TYR A 612 -10.55 -67.09 65.31
N ALA A 613 -9.56 -66.81 66.14
CA ALA A 613 -8.20 -66.66 65.62
C ALA A 613 -7.80 -67.98 64.96
N LEU A 614 -7.08 -67.94 63.84
CA LEU A 614 -6.67 -69.13 63.08
C LEU A 614 -5.99 -70.20 63.96
N SER A 615 -5.32 -69.76 65.04
CA SER A 615 -4.70 -70.60 66.06
C SER A 615 -5.70 -71.43 66.89
N GLU A 616 -6.82 -70.84 67.31
CA GLU A 616 -7.86 -71.58 68.07
C GLU A 616 -8.57 -72.62 67.18
N LEU A 617 -8.73 -72.32 65.88
CA LEU A 617 -9.39 -73.22 64.93
C LEU A 617 -8.51 -74.42 64.56
N THR A 618 -7.20 -74.22 64.47
CA THR A 618 -6.23 -75.30 64.22
C THR A 618 -6.09 -76.25 65.41
N GLU A 619 -6.09 -75.72 66.63
CA GLU A 619 -6.04 -76.52 67.87
C GLU A 619 -7.28 -77.42 68.01
N LYS A 620 -8.47 -76.88 67.71
CA LYS A 620 -9.74 -77.60 67.80
C LYS A 620 -9.91 -78.67 66.71
N ILE A 621 -9.40 -78.43 65.50
CA ILE A 621 -9.34 -79.45 64.43
C ILE A 621 -8.42 -80.60 64.86
N LYS A 622 -7.29 -80.28 65.52
CA LYS A 622 -6.34 -81.29 66.00
C LYS A 622 -6.96 -82.17 67.10
N GLU A 623 -7.70 -81.57 68.02
CA GLU A 623 -8.42 -82.27 69.10
C GLU A 623 -9.53 -83.19 68.57
N LEU A 624 -10.35 -82.71 67.62
CA LEU A 624 -11.40 -83.49 66.96
C LEU A 624 -10.83 -84.65 66.14
N ALA A 625 -9.80 -84.39 65.33
CA ALA A 625 -9.14 -85.43 64.54
C ALA A 625 -8.48 -86.50 65.43
N GLY A 626 -7.86 -86.09 66.55
CA GLY A 626 -7.30 -87.01 67.55
C GLY A 626 -8.36 -87.91 68.20
N SER A 627 -9.57 -87.40 68.45
CA SER A 627 -10.66 -88.20 69.04
C SER A 627 -11.22 -89.28 68.11
N TYR A 628 -11.22 -89.05 66.79
CA TYR A 628 -11.71 -90.00 65.79
C TYR A 628 -10.65 -91.03 65.37
N MET A 629 -9.36 -90.73 65.54
CA MET A 629 -8.23 -91.56 65.11
C MET A 629 -7.51 -92.27 66.25
N SER A 630 -8.13 -92.39 67.43
CA SER A 630 -7.52 -92.99 68.63
C SER A 630 -7.13 -94.48 68.48
N ASN A 631 -7.54 -95.15 67.40
CA ASN A 631 -7.25 -96.56 67.12
C ASN A 631 -6.31 -96.78 65.92
N THR A 632 -5.62 -95.73 65.44
CA THR A 632 -4.68 -95.79 64.32
C THR A 632 -3.39 -95.04 64.68
N ASP A 633 -2.21 -95.61 64.40
CA ASP A 633 -0.88 -95.00 64.60
C ASP A 633 -0.62 -93.86 63.58
N THR A 634 -1.54 -92.91 63.48
CA THR A 634 -1.51 -91.81 62.50
C THR A 634 -1.07 -90.53 63.18
N ILE A 635 0.02 -89.93 62.70
CA ILE A 635 0.59 -88.68 63.25
C ILE A 635 0.02 -87.50 62.47
N ILE A 636 -0.64 -86.57 63.16
CA ILE A 636 -1.23 -85.36 62.55
C ILE A 636 -0.31 -84.16 62.76
N GLU A 637 0.33 -83.73 61.66
CA GLU A 637 1.14 -82.51 61.63
C GLU A 637 0.41 -81.40 60.86
N ILE A 638 0.29 -80.23 61.48
CA ILE A 638 -0.34 -79.04 60.89
C ILE A 638 0.76 -77.98 60.73
N ASN A 639 1.22 -77.78 59.50
CA ASN A 639 2.25 -76.78 59.18
C ASN A 639 1.63 -75.49 58.66
N LYS A 640 2.12 -74.36 59.17
CA LYS A 640 1.71 -73.02 58.74
C LYS A 640 2.65 -72.55 57.63
N SER A 641 2.10 -72.32 56.43
CA SER A 641 2.88 -71.80 55.29
C SER A 641 2.85 -70.27 55.31
N ASP A 642 3.98 -69.63 55.66
CA ASP A 642 4.18 -68.19 55.49
C ASP A 642 4.91 -67.95 54.14
N ASN A 643 4.18 -68.05 53.03
CA ASN A 643 4.70 -67.82 51.69
C ASN A 643 4.39 -66.36 51.24
N PRO A 644 5.39 -65.49 50.96
CA PRO A 644 5.20 -64.05 50.84
C PRO A 644 4.56 -63.57 49.51
N LEU A 645 4.23 -64.47 48.59
CA LEU A 645 3.69 -64.13 47.26
C LEU A 645 2.17 -64.02 47.17
N TYR A 646 1.43 -64.30 48.24
CA TYR A 646 -0.01 -64.10 48.32
C TYR A 646 -0.42 -63.53 49.69
N THR A 647 -0.26 -62.23 49.87
CA THR A 647 -0.86 -61.53 51.01
C THR A 647 -2.38 -61.46 50.81
N LEU A 648 -3.11 -62.37 51.44
CA LEU A 648 -4.39 -62.14 52.17
C LEU A 648 -5.16 -63.43 52.52
N THR A 649 -4.52 -64.57 52.80
CA THR A 649 -5.11 -65.63 53.66
C THR A 649 -4.06 -66.68 54.04
N PRO A 650 -3.83 -66.98 55.33
CA PRO A 650 -2.99 -68.11 55.73
C PRO A 650 -3.72 -69.44 55.42
N ILE A 651 -3.04 -70.35 54.72
CA ILE A 651 -3.55 -71.68 54.35
C ILE A 651 -2.86 -72.71 55.26
N ALA A 652 -3.65 -73.49 56.01
CA ALA A 652 -3.14 -74.61 56.80
C ALA A 652 -3.24 -75.90 55.97
N PHE A 653 -2.13 -76.63 55.85
CA PHE A 653 -2.11 -77.96 55.24
C PHE A 653 -2.16 -79.01 56.34
N ILE A 654 -3.05 -80.00 56.21
CA ILE A 654 -3.10 -81.17 57.07
C ILE A 654 -2.45 -82.32 56.30
N HIS A 655 -1.31 -82.79 56.78
CA HIS A 655 -0.70 -84.02 56.28
C HIS A 655 -1.08 -85.17 57.22
N LEU A 656 -1.62 -86.24 56.65
CA LEU A 656 -1.88 -87.51 57.31
C LEU A 656 -0.77 -88.48 56.89
N TYR A 657 -0.01 -88.99 57.86
CA TYR A 657 1.03 -90.02 57.66
C TYR A 657 0.64 -91.30 58.39
#